data_AF-Q3UPP8-F1
#
_entry.id   AF-Q3UPP8-F1
#
_cell.length_a   1.000
_cell.length_b   1.000
_cell.length_c   1.000
_cell.angle_alpha   90.00
_cell.angle_beta   90.00
_cell.angle_gamma   90.00
#
_symmetry.space_group_name_H-M   'P 1'
#
loop_
_entity.id
_entity.type
_entity.pdbx_description
1 polymer ?
#
loop_
_entity_poly.entity_id
_entity_poly.type
_entity_poly.pdbx_seq_one_letter_code
_entity_poly.pdbx_strand_id
1 'polypeptide(L)'
;MEALLEGIQNRGHSGGFLTSCEAELQELMKQIDIMVAHKKSEWEGQTHALETCLDIRDRELKALRSQLDMKHKEVGILHQQIEEHEKTKQEMAMEYKEELLKLQEELSRLKRSYEKLQKKQLREFRGNTKSFREDRSEIERLTGKIEEFRQKSLDWEKQRLIYQQQVSSLEAQRKALAEQSEIIQAQLANRKQKLESVELSSQSEIQHLNSKLERAKDTICANELEIERLNIRVNDLMGTNMTILQDHRQKEEKLRESEKLLEALQEEQKELKASLQSQETFILEAKMQEKLQTTLKAVGTQQSVERPLEDCQKERKYSSPGQGVLDNVLSQLDFSHSSEELLQAEVTRLEGSLESVSATCKQLSQELMEKYEELKRMEGHNNEYRTEIKKLKEQILQADQTYSSALEGMKMEISQLTRELHQRDITIASAKCSSSDMEKQLKAEMQKAEEKAVEHKEILSQLESLKLENHRLSETVMKLELGLHEAKEISLADLQENYIEALNKLVSENQQLQKDLMSTKSELEHATNMCKKKDGEIFNPAHSRAAGFKNAELKPIHGQHRHDGIKTEQYKTGHHSPRGQTLDSIDPVARGPSPLSSHISPGSSTVSLPSNFLFEAHSLPSVLDINDVNFSDSLSDCMNDQEEFVSSGSLPTSPLGSIATRFLEEEELRSHHILERLDAHIEELKRESEKTVRQFTALV
;
A
#
# COMPACT_ATOMS: atom_id res chain seq x y z
N MET A 1 54.14 -13.16 48.20
CA MET A 1 53.51 -14.14 49.10
C MET A 1 54.35 -15.40 49.22
N GLU A 2 54.90 -15.95 48.13
CA GLU A 2 55.85 -17.09 48.18
C GLU A 2 57.05 -16.87 49.13
N ALA A 3 57.65 -15.66 49.16
CA ALA A 3 58.76 -15.36 50.09
C ALA A 3 58.35 -15.33 51.58
N LEU A 4 57.07 -15.10 51.90
CA LEU A 4 56.55 -15.19 53.27
C LEU A 4 56.29 -16.65 53.67
N LEU A 5 55.95 -17.50 52.70
CA LEU A 5 55.70 -18.93 52.91
C LEU A 5 56.99 -19.72 53.13
N GLU A 6 58.07 -19.38 52.41
CA GLU A 6 59.37 -20.02 52.59
C GLU A 6 60.02 -19.69 53.96
N GLY A 7 59.71 -18.51 54.53
CA GLY A 7 60.14 -18.14 55.87
C GLY A 7 59.48 -18.94 56.99
N ILE A 8 58.26 -19.45 56.77
CA ILE A 8 57.50 -20.23 57.76
C ILE A 8 57.88 -21.71 57.67
N GLN A 9 58.04 -22.26 56.47
CA GLN A 9 58.48 -23.67 56.29
C GLN A 9 59.91 -23.93 56.78
N ASN A 10 60.81 -22.95 56.70
CA ASN A 10 62.17 -23.11 57.20
C ASN A 10 62.30 -23.06 58.74
N ARG A 11 61.22 -22.80 59.48
CA ARG A 11 61.15 -23.02 60.94
C ARG A 11 60.64 -24.42 61.28
N GLY A 12 61.26 -25.41 60.68
CA GLY A 12 61.35 -26.74 61.28
C GLY A 12 62.26 -26.73 62.52
N HIS A 13 61.93 -27.57 63.50
CA HIS A 13 62.74 -28.00 64.66
C HIS A 13 62.57 -27.24 65.98
N SER A 14 61.42 -27.41 66.66
CA SER A 14 61.30 -27.69 68.11
C SER A 14 59.84 -27.87 68.58
N GLY A 15 59.47 -29.10 69.00
CA GLY A 15 58.52 -29.34 70.10
C GLY A 15 57.00 -29.33 69.84
N GLY A 16 56.46 -30.44 69.32
CA GLY A 16 55.30 -31.23 69.81
C GLY A 16 53.92 -30.64 70.18
N PHE A 17 53.77 -29.35 70.45
CA PHE A 17 52.49 -28.72 70.83
C PHE A 17 51.91 -27.81 69.73
N LEU A 18 52.65 -27.66 68.63
CA LEU A 18 52.27 -26.81 67.51
C LEU A 18 51.36 -27.49 66.49
N THR A 19 51.04 -28.79 66.62
CA THR A 19 50.25 -29.50 65.60
C THR A 19 48.79 -29.05 65.49
N SER A 20 48.17 -28.58 66.58
CA SER A 20 46.79 -28.05 66.51
C SER A 20 46.75 -26.64 65.92
N CYS A 21 47.66 -25.76 66.34
CA CYS A 21 47.78 -24.42 65.77
C CYS A 21 48.24 -24.46 64.31
N GLU A 22 49.15 -25.36 63.95
CA GLU A 22 49.58 -25.62 62.56
C GLU A 22 48.39 -26.12 61.72
N ALA A 23 47.57 -27.04 62.25
CA ALA A 23 46.38 -27.53 61.55
C ALA A 23 45.30 -26.46 61.37
N GLU A 24 45.05 -25.63 62.40
CA GLU A 24 44.14 -24.48 62.29
C GLU A 24 44.65 -23.45 61.27
N LEU A 25 45.96 -23.19 61.24
CA LEU A 25 46.57 -22.34 60.22
C LEU A 25 46.46 -22.95 58.82
N GLN A 26 46.66 -24.26 58.66
CA GLN A 26 46.52 -24.97 57.39
C GLN A 26 45.07 -24.93 56.88
N GLU A 27 44.08 -25.12 57.75
CA GLU A 27 42.66 -25.02 57.38
C GLU A 27 42.28 -23.57 57.04
N LEU A 28 42.79 -22.59 57.78
CA LEU A 28 42.59 -21.17 57.45
C LEU A 28 43.22 -20.83 56.08
N MET A 29 44.44 -21.32 55.79
CA MET A 29 45.07 -21.18 54.47
C MET A 29 44.24 -21.82 53.37
N LYS A 30 43.73 -23.04 53.59
CA LYS A 30 42.84 -23.71 52.63
C LYS A 30 41.55 -22.94 52.39
N GLN A 31 40.94 -22.37 53.42
CA GLN A 31 39.78 -21.49 53.28
C GLN A 31 40.11 -20.22 52.50
N ILE A 32 41.27 -19.60 52.78
CA ILE A 32 41.77 -18.45 52.02
C ILE A 32 42.02 -18.85 50.55
N ASP A 33 42.63 -20.01 50.27
CA ASP A 33 42.88 -20.49 48.92
C ASP A 33 41.58 -20.76 48.16
N ILE A 34 40.58 -21.39 48.79
CA ILE A 34 39.24 -21.59 48.22
C ILE A 34 38.58 -20.22 47.95
N MET A 35 38.67 -19.27 48.88
CA MET A 35 38.10 -17.93 48.73
C MET A 35 38.79 -17.14 47.62
N VAL A 36 40.12 -17.19 47.53
CA VAL A 36 40.93 -16.55 46.48
C VAL A 36 40.62 -17.19 45.13
N ALA A 37 40.50 -18.51 45.06
CA ALA A 37 40.12 -19.23 43.84
C ALA A 37 38.69 -18.88 43.40
N HIS A 38 37.74 -18.82 44.34
CA HIS A 38 36.37 -18.38 44.07
C HIS A 38 36.35 -16.94 43.58
N LYS A 39 37.06 -16.02 44.24
CA LYS A 39 37.11 -14.61 43.84
C LYS A 39 37.83 -14.40 42.51
N LYS A 40 38.86 -15.19 42.23
CA LYS A 40 39.54 -15.26 40.94
C LYS A 40 38.58 -15.72 39.84
N SER A 41 37.83 -16.80 40.07
CA SER A 41 36.80 -17.29 39.13
C SER A 41 35.69 -16.26 38.89
N GLU A 42 35.24 -15.57 39.95
CA GLU A 42 34.25 -14.49 39.86
C GLU A 42 34.79 -13.31 39.02
N TRP A 43 36.03 -12.87 39.27
CA TRP A 43 36.68 -11.82 38.49
C TRP A 43 36.96 -12.23 37.04
N GLU A 44 37.37 -13.48 36.82
CA GLU A 44 37.52 -14.05 35.49
C GLU A 44 36.17 -14.04 34.76
N GLY A 45 35.09 -14.52 35.39
CA GLY A 45 33.74 -14.49 34.82
C GLY A 45 33.25 -13.08 34.51
N GLN A 46 33.47 -12.12 35.42
CA GLN A 46 33.16 -10.69 35.18
C GLN A 46 33.98 -10.12 34.04
N THR A 47 35.27 -10.46 33.94
CA THR A 47 36.15 -10.03 32.86
C THR A 47 35.69 -10.60 31.52
N HIS A 48 35.39 -11.90 31.43
CA HIS A 48 34.87 -12.54 30.22
C HIS A 48 33.51 -11.95 29.79
N ALA A 49 32.64 -11.61 30.75
CA ALA A 49 31.37 -10.95 30.47
C ALA A 49 31.57 -9.53 29.90
N LEU A 50 32.51 -8.76 30.45
CA LEU A 50 32.88 -7.44 29.94
C LEU A 50 33.53 -7.53 28.55
N GLU A 51 34.41 -8.49 28.32
CA GLU A 51 35.02 -8.78 27.01
C GLU A 51 33.95 -9.12 25.97
N THR A 52 33.00 -9.98 26.31
CA THR A 52 31.88 -10.32 25.41
C THR A 52 31.02 -9.09 25.08
N CYS A 53 30.74 -8.24 26.08
CA CYS A 53 30.03 -6.98 25.88
C CYS A 53 30.82 -6.02 24.97
N LEU A 54 32.13 -5.89 25.17
CA LEU A 54 33.01 -5.08 24.32
C LEU A 54 33.05 -5.61 22.89
N ASP A 55 33.15 -6.92 22.70
CA ASP A 55 33.10 -7.56 21.38
C ASP A 55 31.79 -7.29 20.65
N ILE A 56 30.65 -7.32 21.35
CA ILE A 56 29.34 -6.99 20.77
C ILE A 56 29.31 -5.51 20.34
N ARG A 57 29.75 -4.61 21.22
CA ARG A 57 29.85 -3.17 20.90
C ARG A 57 30.81 -2.89 19.74
N ASP A 58 31.92 -3.61 19.64
CA ASP A 58 32.87 -3.50 18.53
C ASP A 58 32.28 -3.98 17.20
N ARG A 59 31.49 -5.06 17.22
CA ARG A 59 30.73 -5.51 16.02
C ARG A 59 29.69 -4.47 15.61
N GLU A 60 28.96 -3.89 16.56
CA GLU A 60 28.00 -2.82 16.30
C GLU A 60 28.67 -1.56 15.75
N LEU A 61 29.80 -1.12 16.33
CA LEU A 61 30.58 0.01 15.83
C LEU A 61 31.13 -0.24 14.42
N LYS A 62 31.60 -1.46 14.13
CA LYS A 62 32.01 -1.84 12.77
C LYS A 62 30.82 -1.78 11.79
N ALA A 63 29.65 -2.30 12.18
CA ALA A 63 28.45 -2.23 11.36
C ALA A 63 28.00 -0.79 11.10
N LEU A 64 27.98 0.06 12.13
CA LEU A 64 27.66 1.49 12.01
C LEU A 64 28.68 2.24 11.15
N ARG A 65 29.98 1.94 11.26
CA ARG A 65 31.01 2.51 10.38
C ARG A 65 30.82 2.10 8.93
N SER A 66 30.49 0.83 8.65
CA SER A 66 30.18 0.37 7.30
C SER A 66 28.94 1.06 6.73
N GLN A 67 27.89 1.22 7.54
CA GLN A 67 26.69 1.98 7.14
C GLN A 67 27.01 3.44 6.87
N LEU A 68 27.84 4.07 7.71
CA LEU A 68 28.29 5.44 7.53
C LEU A 68 29.10 5.60 6.25
N ASP A 69 29.99 4.66 5.91
CA ASP A 69 30.76 4.65 4.66
C ASP A 69 29.84 4.49 3.43
N MET A 70 28.84 3.60 3.50
CA MET A 70 27.81 3.48 2.45
C MET A 70 27.05 4.79 2.27
N LYS A 71 26.67 5.47 3.36
CA LYS A 71 26.01 6.78 3.32
C LYS A 71 26.92 7.87 2.77
N HIS A 72 28.21 7.88 3.11
CA HIS A 72 29.17 8.81 2.51
C HIS A 72 29.31 8.59 1.00
N LYS A 73 29.33 7.33 0.53
CA LYS A 73 29.32 7.00 -0.90
C LYS A 73 28.05 7.47 -1.60
N GLU A 74 26.88 7.22 -1.00
CA GLU A 74 25.58 7.69 -1.51
C GLU A 74 25.55 9.22 -1.60
N VAL A 75 25.97 9.91 -0.54
CA VAL A 75 26.10 11.37 -0.52
C VAL A 75 27.10 11.86 -1.58
N GLY A 76 28.21 11.16 -1.80
CA GLY A 76 29.17 11.47 -2.86
C GLY A 76 28.56 11.36 -4.27
N ILE A 77 27.79 10.31 -4.53
CA ILE A 77 27.06 10.14 -5.80
C ILE A 77 26.03 11.25 -5.99
N LEU A 78 25.27 11.60 -4.95
CA LEU A 78 24.28 12.68 -5.00
C LEU A 78 24.95 14.05 -5.24
N HIS A 79 26.09 14.33 -4.61
CA HIS A 79 26.85 15.55 -4.88
C HIS A 79 27.35 15.61 -6.32
N GLN A 80 27.87 14.49 -6.86
CA GLN A 80 28.28 14.41 -8.26
C GLN A 80 27.10 14.66 -9.20
N GLN A 81 25.94 14.07 -8.95
CA GLN A 81 24.73 14.32 -9.74
C GLN A 81 24.30 15.78 -9.68
N ILE A 82 24.35 16.41 -8.50
CA ILE A 82 24.04 17.84 -8.35
C ILE A 82 25.04 18.70 -9.14
N GLU A 83 26.34 18.38 -9.11
CA GLU A 83 27.38 19.09 -9.85
C GLU A 83 27.19 18.93 -11.37
N GLU A 84 26.88 17.73 -11.86
CA GLU A 84 26.54 17.46 -13.27
C GLU A 84 25.27 18.20 -13.70
N HIS A 85 24.23 18.22 -12.85
CA HIS A 85 23.02 19.00 -13.11
C HIS A 85 23.25 20.50 -13.11
N GLU A 86 24.13 21.02 -12.24
CA GLU A 86 24.48 22.43 -12.21
C GLU A 86 25.32 22.81 -13.44
N LYS A 87 26.26 21.96 -13.85
CA LYS A 87 27.05 22.15 -15.06
C LYS A 87 26.17 22.17 -16.31
N THR A 88 25.26 21.21 -16.46
CA THR A 88 24.32 21.16 -17.60
C THR A 88 23.38 22.37 -17.61
N LYS A 89 22.92 22.86 -16.44
CA LYS A 89 22.18 24.11 -16.34
C LYS A 89 23.00 25.33 -16.77
N GLN A 90 24.27 25.40 -16.37
CA GLN A 90 25.17 26.48 -16.79
C GLN A 90 25.42 26.45 -18.30
N GLU A 91 25.60 25.26 -18.89
CA GLU A 91 25.72 25.05 -20.34
C GLU A 91 24.45 25.52 -21.07
N MET A 92 23.27 25.08 -20.64
CA MET A 92 21.99 25.55 -21.21
C MET A 92 21.81 27.07 -21.06
N ALA A 93 22.19 27.64 -19.92
CA ALA A 93 22.13 29.08 -19.71
C ALA A 93 23.09 29.86 -20.63
N MET A 94 24.27 29.30 -20.93
CA MET A 94 25.19 29.85 -21.92
C MET A 94 24.61 29.76 -23.32
N GLU A 95 24.02 28.63 -23.70
CA GLU A 95 23.33 28.46 -25.00
C GLU A 95 22.19 29.49 -25.16
N TYR A 96 21.32 29.64 -24.16
CA TYR A 96 20.27 30.66 -24.18
C TYR A 96 20.84 32.08 -24.25
N LYS A 97 21.94 32.35 -23.56
CA LYS A 97 22.61 33.65 -23.65
C LYS A 97 23.19 33.90 -25.05
N GLU A 98 23.77 32.90 -25.69
CA GLU A 98 24.24 32.98 -27.08
C GLU A 98 23.09 33.18 -28.07
N GLU A 99 21.98 32.47 -27.89
CA GLU A 99 20.77 32.67 -28.70
C GLU A 99 20.19 34.07 -28.51
N LEU A 100 20.14 34.58 -27.28
CA LEU A 100 19.74 35.96 -27.00
C LEU A 100 20.66 36.99 -27.65
N LEU A 101 21.98 36.76 -27.65
CA LEU A 101 22.93 37.62 -28.35
C LEU A 101 22.73 37.57 -29.87
N LYS A 102 22.54 36.39 -30.46
CA LYS A 102 22.21 36.24 -31.89
C LYS A 102 20.92 36.97 -32.24
N LEU A 103 19.86 36.79 -31.44
CA LEU A 103 18.60 37.50 -31.62
C LEU A 103 18.76 39.02 -31.47
N GLN A 104 19.60 39.48 -30.55
CA GLN A 104 19.92 40.90 -30.39
C GLN A 104 20.67 41.47 -31.61
N GLU A 105 21.59 40.70 -32.19
CA GLU A 105 22.28 41.06 -33.44
C GLU A 105 21.32 41.08 -34.63
N GLU A 106 20.44 40.09 -34.75
CA GLU A 106 19.37 40.04 -35.75
C GLU A 106 18.43 41.24 -35.61
N LEU A 107 17.97 41.55 -34.39
CA LEU A 107 17.15 42.72 -34.10
C LEU A 107 17.90 44.02 -34.45
N SER A 108 19.19 44.10 -34.17
CA SER A 108 20.01 45.26 -34.54
C SER A 108 20.21 45.37 -36.06
N ARG A 109 20.28 44.25 -36.77
CA ARG A 109 20.34 44.22 -38.24
C ARG A 109 18.99 44.57 -38.86
N LEU A 110 17.90 44.06 -38.30
CA LEU A 110 16.52 44.34 -38.70
C LEU A 110 16.17 45.80 -38.43
N LYS A 111 16.57 46.36 -37.30
CA LYS A 111 16.41 47.80 -37.01
C LYS A 111 17.16 48.66 -38.03
N ARG A 112 18.41 48.30 -38.35
CA ARG A 112 19.18 48.99 -39.41
C ARG A 112 18.57 48.83 -40.80
N SER A 113 18.02 47.67 -41.14
CA SER A 113 17.35 47.45 -42.43
C SER A 113 16.03 48.20 -42.49
N TYR A 114 15.28 48.28 -41.39
CA TYR A 114 14.07 49.07 -41.26
C TYR A 114 14.37 50.57 -41.37
N GLU A 115 15.40 51.09 -40.71
CA GLU A 115 15.85 52.48 -40.86
C GLU A 115 16.25 52.80 -42.31
N LYS A 116 16.88 51.84 -43.02
CA LYS A 116 17.19 51.98 -44.46
C LYS A 116 15.93 51.96 -45.32
N LEU A 117 14.99 51.05 -45.04
CA LEU A 117 13.72 50.94 -45.76
C LEU A 117 12.86 52.17 -45.54
N GLN A 118 12.76 52.69 -44.32
CA GLN A 118 12.04 53.92 -44.01
C GLN A 118 12.64 55.11 -44.76
N LYS A 119 13.98 55.21 -44.84
CA LYS A 119 14.68 56.19 -45.71
C LYS A 119 14.39 55.99 -47.20
N LYS A 120 14.20 54.75 -47.65
CA LYS A 120 13.84 54.42 -49.05
C LYS A 120 12.38 54.73 -49.34
N GLN A 121 11.44 54.35 -48.47
CA GLN A 121 10.02 54.67 -48.58
C GLN A 121 9.78 56.18 -48.55
N LEU A 122 10.49 56.95 -47.72
CA LEU A 122 10.42 58.41 -47.76
C LEU A 122 10.91 59.00 -49.10
N ARG A 123 11.76 58.26 -49.84
CA ARG A 123 12.18 58.62 -51.22
C ARG A 123 11.19 58.12 -52.28
N GLU A 124 10.62 56.93 -52.11
CA GLU A 124 9.70 56.27 -53.06
C GLU A 124 8.26 56.78 -53.00
N PHE A 125 7.80 57.29 -51.84
CA PHE A 125 6.48 57.95 -51.71
C PHE A 125 6.32 59.12 -52.70
N ARG A 126 7.43 59.60 -53.29
CA ARG A 126 7.43 60.64 -54.31
C ARG A 126 7.03 60.15 -55.72
N GLY A 127 6.90 58.84 -55.97
CA GLY A 127 6.40 58.39 -57.27
C GLY A 127 6.20 56.87 -57.39
N ASN A 128 4.95 56.41 -57.27
CA ASN A 128 4.37 55.30 -58.05
C ASN A 128 3.00 54.89 -57.49
N THR A 129 1.89 55.26 -58.14
CA THR A 129 0.53 55.04 -57.62
C THR A 129 -0.15 53.75 -58.12
N LYS A 130 0.45 52.99 -59.05
CA LYS A 130 -0.23 51.84 -59.70
C LYS A 130 0.06 50.46 -59.04
N SER A 131 1.26 50.23 -58.50
CA SER A 131 1.61 49.01 -57.71
C SER A 131 0.75 48.87 -56.46
N PHE A 132 0.39 50.00 -55.84
CA PHE A 132 -0.36 50.05 -54.58
C PHE A 132 -1.68 49.27 -54.55
N ARG A 133 -2.39 49.10 -55.69
CA ARG A 133 -3.72 48.48 -55.63
C ARG A 133 -3.65 46.96 -55.44
N GLU A 134 -2.74 46.29 -56.16
CA GLU A 134 -2.55 44.84 -56.05
C GLU A 134 -1.86 44.47 -54.75
N ASP A 135 -0.82 45.24 -54.38
CA ASP A 135 -0.16 45.14 -53.07
C ASP A 135 -1.18 45.30 -51.93
N ARG A 136 -2.15 46.22 -52.06
CA ARG A 136 -3.19 46.44 -51.06
C ARG A 136 -4.12 45.23 -50.88
N SER A 137 -4.61 44.63 -51.96
CA SER A 137 -5.48 43.45 -51.87
C SER A 137 -4.74 42.22 -51.29
N GLU A 138 -3.48 42.03 -51.66
CA GLU A 138 -2.66 40.94 -51.12
C GLU A 138 -2.29 41.17 -49.65
N ILE A 139 -1.98 42.42 -49.27
CA ILE A 139 -1.81 42.82 -47.87
C ILE A 139 -3.10 42.56 -47.07
N GLU A 140 -4.26 42.90 -47.59
CA GLU A 140 -5.55 42.63 -46.95
C GLU A 140 -5.78 41.12 -46.76
N ARG A 141 -5.47 40.30 -47.79
CA ARG A 141 -5.57 38.83 -47.72
C ARG A 141 -4.63 38.22 -46.67
N LEU A 142 -3.36 38.64 -46.66
CA LEU A 142 -2.37 38.16 -45.69
C LEU A 142 -2.70 38.64 -44.27
N THR A 143 -3.20 39.86 -44.14
CA THR A 143 -3.65 40.42 -42.85
C THR A 143 -4.78 39.56 -42.27
N GLY A 144 -5.78 39.19 -43.08
CA GLY A 144 -6.84 38.27 -42.65
C GLY A 144 -6.31 36.92 -42.17
N LYS A 145 -5.35 36.33 -42.90
CA LYS A 145 -4.76 35.04 -42.52
C LYS A 145 -3.91 35.10 -41.24
N ILE A 146 -3.20 36.22 -41.02
CA ILE A 146 -2.47 36.45 -39.76
C ILE A 146 -3.47 36.56 -38.60
N GLU A 147 -4.60 37.23 -38.79
CA GLU A 147 -5.64 37.36 -37.76
C GLU A 147 -6.27 36.00 -37.41
N GLU A 148 -6.49 35.12 -38.39
CA GLU A 148 -6.91 33.73 -38.14
C GLU A 148 -5.90 32.94 -37.30
N PHE A 149 -4.60 33.10 -37.57
CA PHE A 149 -3.55 32.43 -36.77
C PHE A 149 -3.46 33.01 -35.36
N ARG A 150 -3.66 34.32 -35.18
CA ARG A 150 -3.77 34.93 -33.86
C ARG A 150 -4.94 34.36 -33.07
N GLN A 151 -6.12 34.26 -33.69
CA GLN A 151 -7.28 33.67 -33.05
C GLN A 151 -7.03 32.20 -32.64
N LYS A 152 -6.48 31.38 -33.54
CA LYS A 152 -6.11 30.00 -33.22
C LYS A 152 -5.08 29.91 -32.09
N SER A 153 -4.09 30.79 -32.07
CA SER A 153 -3.09 30.83 -30.99
C SER A 153 -3.73 31.17 -29.64
N LEU A 154 -4.70 32.10 -29.61
CA LEU A 154 -5.46 32.42 -28.40
C LEU A 154 -6.31 31.24 -27.95
N ASP A 155 -6.91 30.49 -28.87
CA ASP A 155 -7.71 29.31 -28.54
C ASP A 155 -6.83 28.15 -28.03
N TRP A 156 -5.64 27.94 -28.59
CA TRP A 156 -4.65 27.00 -28.06
C TRP A 156 -4.16 27.40 -26.66
N GLU A 157 -3.97 28.69 -26.39
CA GLU A 157 -3.56 29.16 -25.06
C GLU A 157 -4.67 28.97 -24.03
N LYS A 158 -5.93 29.23 -24.39
CA LYS A 158 -7.10 28.93 -23.54
C LYS A 158 -7.16 27.44 -23.21
N GLN A 159 -6.97 26.57 -24.21
CA GLN A 159 -6.97 25.12 -24.00
C GLN A 159 -5.82 24.66 -23.10
N ARG A 160 -4.61 25.22 -23.29
CA ARG A 160 -3.45 24.98 -22.43
C ARG A 160 -3.74 25.36 -20.99
N LEU A 161 -4.36 26.52 -20.75
CA LEU A 161 -4.71 26.98 -19.40
C LEU A 161 -5.72 26.06 -18.72
N ILE A 162 -6.74 25.58 -19.46
CA ILE A 162 -7.72 24.61 -18.96
C ILE A 162 -7.02 23.30 -18.56
N TYR A 163 -6.13 22.76 -19.39
CA TYR A 163 -5.38 21.55 -19.05
C TYR A 163 -4.43 21.77 -17.86
N GLN A 164 -3.79 22.93 -17.77
CA GLN A 164 -2.95 23.26 -16.63
C GLN A 164 -3.75 23.34 -15.32
N GLN A 165 -4.98 23.86 -15.37
CA GLN A 165 -5.88 23.89 -14.22
C GLN A 165 -6.33 22.47 -13.83
N GLN A 166 -6.66 21.61 -14.81
CA GLN A 166 -7.02 20.21 -14.55
C GLN A 166 -5.86 19.40 -13.95
N VAL A 167 -4.63 19.60 -14.44
CA VAL A 167 -3.45 18.94 -13.86
C VAL A 167 -3.20 19.44 -12.43
N SER A 168 -3.33 20.75 -12.18
CA SER A 168 -3.18 21.32 -10.84
C SER A 168 -4.23 20.78 -9.85
N SER A 169 -5.49 20.63 -10.27
CA SER A 169 -6.54 20.08 -9.41
C SER A 169 -6.34 18.59 -9.12
N LEU A 170 -5.93 17.79 -10.12
CA LEU A 170 -5.58 16.39 -9.93
C LEU A 170 -4.34 16.23 -9.03
N GLU A 171 -3.35 17.10 -9.16
CA GLU A 171 -2.17 17.07 -8.30
C GLU A 171 -2.50 17.44 -6.85
N ALA A 172 -3.39 18.42 -6.64
CA ALA A 172 -3.91 18.75 -5.31
C ALA A 172 -4.69 17.57 -4.69
N GLN A 173 -5.53 16.88 -5.46
CA GLN A 173 -6.24 15.67 -5.02
C GLN A 173 -5.26 14.54 -4.67
N ARG A 174 -4.24 14.28 -5.50
CA ARG A 174 -3.19 13.28 -5.22
C ARG A 174 -2.48 13.59 -3.91
N LYS A 175 -2.15 14.87 -3.68
CA LYS A 175 -1.48 15.32 -2.46
C LYS A 175 -2.37 15.13 -1.22
N ALA A 176 -3.64 15.50 -1.30
CA ALA A 176 -4.59 15.29 -0.21
C ALA A 176 -4.78 13.79 0.14
N LEU A 177 -4.83 12.91 -0.87
CA LEU A 177 -4.89 11.46 -0.66
C LEU A 177 -3.61 10.90 -0.02
N ALA A 178 -2.43 11.41 -0.41
CA ALA A 178 -1.17 11.05 0.21
C ALA A 178 -1.14 11.44 1.69
N GLU A 179 -1.54 12.68 2.03
CA GLU A 179 -1.66 13.15 3.41
C GLU A 179 -2.63 12.30 4.24
N GLN A 180 -3.79 11.94 3.68
CA GLN A 180 -4.74 11.02 4.34
C GLN A 180 -4.12 9.64 4.61
N SER A 181 -3.36 9.10 3.65
CA SER A 181 -2.70 7.80 3.81
C SER A 181 -1.64 7.82 4.91
N GLU A 182 -0.90 8.93 5.06
CA GLU A 182 0.08 9.13 6.13
C GLU A 182 -0.61 9.18 7.50
N ILE A 183 -1.74 9.91 7.62
CA ILE A 183 -2.52 9.99 8.86
C ILE A 183 -3.04 8.60 9.26
N ILE A 184 -3.60 7.85 8.31
CA ILE A 184 -4.10 6.48 8.57
C ILE A 184 -2.96 5.56 9.00
N GLN A 185 -1.80 5.63 8.33
CA GLN A 185 -0.63 4.83 8.69
C GLN A 185 -0.11 5.18 10.10
N ALA A 186 -0.08 6.46 10.47
CA ALA A 186 0.29 6.90 11.81
C ALA A 186 -0.71 6.41 12.88
N GLN A 187 -2.01 6.45 12.60
CA GLN A 187 -3.05 5.91 13.48
C GLN A 187 -2.91 4.40 13.68
N LEU A 188 -2.64 3.64 12.62
CA LEU A 188 -2.41 2.20 12.69
C LEU A 188 -1.15 1.86 13.49
N ALA A 189 -0.06 2.60 13.30
CA ALA A 189 1.16 2.44 14.08
C ALA A 189 0.93 2.69 15.58
N ASN A 190 0.20 3.77 15.93
CA ASN A 190 -0.14 4.08 17.32
C ASN A 190 -1.04 3.00 17.95
N ARG A 191 -2.03 2.51 17.20
CA ARG A 191 -2.93 1.43 17.67
C ARG A 191 -2.18 0.11 17.86
N LYS A 192 -1.24 -0.21 16.96
CA LYS A 192 -0.36 -1.38 17.09
C LYS A 192 0.49 -1.31 18.36
N GLN A 193 1.13 -0.17 18.63
CA GLN A 193 1.93 0.04 19.85
C GLN A 193 1.08 -0.10 21.12
N LYS A 194 -0.13 0.47 21.14
CA LYS A 194 -1.07 0.32 22.27
C LYS A 194 -1.46 -1.14 22.48
N LEU A 195 -1.77 -1.86 21.41
CA LEU A 195 -2.12 -3.28 21.48
C LEU A 195 -0.97 -4.12 22.04
N GLU A 196 0.26 -3.89 21.58
CA GLU A 196 1.45 -4.57 22.08
C GLU A 196 1.69 -4.30 23.57
N SER A 197 1.48 -3.07 24.04
CA SER A 197 1.59 -2.74 25.46
C SER A 197 0.55 -3.44 26.34
N VAL A 198 -0.70 -3.57 25.85
CA VAL A 198 -1.77 -4.29 26.55
C VAL A 198 -1.51 -5.79 26.56
N GLU A 199 -1.02 -6.34 25.44
CA GLU A 199 -0.66 -7.76 25.32
C GLU A 199 0.49 -8.13 26.26
N LEU A 200 1.54 -7.29 26.37
CA LEU A 200 2.62 -7.52 27.33
C LEU A 200 2.11 -7.48 28.77
N SER A 201 1.20 -6.55 29.09
CA SER A 201 0.58 -6.47 30.42
C SER A 201 -0.26 -7.71 30.73
N SER A 202 -1.13 -8.16 29.81
CA SER A 202 -1.98 -9.33 30.01
C SER A 202 -1.15 -10.62 30.12
N GLN A 203 -0.09 -10.75 29.31
CA GLN A 203 0.85 -11.89 29.41
C GLN A 203 1.55 -11.93 30.76
N SER A 204 1.99 -10.79 31.30
CA SER A 204 2.62 -10.73 32.62
C SER A 204 1.63 -11.07 33.75
N GLU A 205 0.36 -10.65 33.64
CA GLU A 205 -0.69 -10.98 34.59
C GLU A 205 -1.03 -12.48 34.56
N ILE A 206 -1.16 -13.07 33.37
CA ILE A 206 -1.37 -14.51 33.18
C ILE A 206 -0.20 -15.31 33.80
N GLN A 207 1.05 -14.90 33.58
CA GLN A 207 2.22 -15.53 34.19
C GLN A 207 2.20 -15.46 35.72
N HIS A 208 1.83 -14.30 36.27
CA HIS A 208 1.70 -14.11 37.72
C HIS A 208 0.58 -14.97 38.32
N LEU A 209 -0.57 -15.08 37.65
CA LEU A 209 -1.67 -15.97 38.05
C LEU A 209 -1.28 -17.44 37.94
N ASN A 210 -0.59 -17.84 36.88
CA ASN A 210 -0.06 -19.20 36.73
C ASN A 210 0.93 -19.55 37.85
N SER A 211 1.82 -18.61 38.22
CA SER A 211 2.77 -18.80 39.32
C SER A 211 2.09 -18.89 40.69
N LYS A 212 0.94 -18.23 40.88
CA LYS A 212 0.11 -18.38 42.08
C LYS A 212 -0.62 -19.72 42.10
N LEU A 213 -1.20 -20.10 40.97
CA LEU A 213 -1.88 -21.38 40.79
C LEU A 213 -0.93 -22.55 41.05
N GLU A 214 0.30 -22.49 40.54
CA GLU A 214 1.28 -23.55 40.74
C GLU A 214 1.69 -23.70 42.20
N ARG A 215 1.95 -22.59 42.90
CA ARG A 215 2.20 -22.63 44.35
C ARG A 215 1.02 -23.19 45.15
N ALA A 216 -0.20 -22.87 44.74
CA ALA A 216 -1.40 -23.43 45.37
C ALA A 216 -1.49 -24.95 45.14
N LYS A 217 -1.18 -25.43 43.93
CA LYS A 217 -1.09 -26.88 43.65
C LYS A 217 -0.01 -27.55 44.49
N ASP A 218 1.19 -26.98 44.57
CA ASP A 218 2.28 -27.53 45.39
C ASP A 218 1.87 -27.63 46.87
N THR A 219 1.13 -26.63 47.37
CA THR A 219 0.58 -26.63 48.73
C THR A 219 -0.45 -27.74 48.91
N ILE A 220 -1.33 -27.97 47.91
CA ILE A 220 -2.29 -29.07 47.93
C ILE A 220 -1.57 -30.42 47.92
N CYS A 221 -0.57 -30.62 47.06
CA CYS A 221 0.22 -31.86 47.02
C CYS A 221 0.95 -32.12 48.34
N ALA A 222 1.48 -31.09 48.99
CA ALA A 222 2.09 -31.22 50.32
C ALA A 222 1.08 -31.66 51.39
N ASN A 223 -0.12 -31.07 51.38
CA ASN A 223 -1.21 -31.45 52.28
C ASN A 223 -1.71 -32.87 52.01
N GLU A 224 -1.80 -33.30 50.74
CA GLU A 224 -2.16 -34.67 50.37
C GLU A 224 -1.19 -35.69 50.97
N LEU A 225 0.13 -35.44 50.87
CA LEU A 225 1.16 -36.27 51.48
C LEU A 225 1.09 -36.27 53.02
N GLU A 226 0.71 -35.16 53.64
CA GLU A 226 0.50 -35.08 55.09
C GLU A 226 -0.74 -35.87 55.53
N ILE A 227 -1.84 -35.79 54.77
CA ILE A 227 -3.05 -36.59 55.00
C ILE A 227 -2.73 -38.08 54.88
N GLU A 228 -1.97 -38.51 53.86
CA GLU A 228 -1.53 -39.89 53.72
C GLU A 228 -0.68 -40.36 54.91
N ARG A 229 0.26 -39.53 55.37
CA ARG A 229 1.09 -39.82 56.55
C ARG A 229 0.24 -39.98 57.81
N LEU A 230 -0.71 -39.09 58.04
CA LEU A 230 -1.63 -39.17 59.16
C LEU A 230 -2.52 -40.41 59.05
N ASN A 231 -2.96 -40.77 57.84
CA ASN A 231 -3.74 -41.97 57.60
C ASN A 231 -2.96 -43.25 57.95
N ILE A 232 -1.69 -43.34 57.56
CA ILE A 232 -0.79 -44.45 57.98
C ILE A 232 -0.69 -44.49 59.52
N ARG A 233 -0.47 -43.35 60.17
CA ARG A 233 -0.35 -43.28 61.64
C ARG A 233 -1.63 -43.68 62.36
N VAL A 234 -2.80 -43.29 61.84
CA VAL A 234 -4.11 -43.70 62.36
C VAL A 234 -4.28 -45.22 62.21
N ASN A 235 -3.91 -45.79 61.06
CA ASN A 235 -3.98 -47.24 60.84
C ASN A 235 -3.04 -48.01 61.79
N ASP A 236 -1.81 -47.54 62.01
CA ASP A 236 -0.88 -48.13 62.98
C ASP A 236 -1.44 -48.08 64.40
N LEU A 237 -1.98 -46.91 64.81
CA LEU A 237 -2.64 -46.74 66.11
C LEU A 237 -3.86 -47.66 66.25
N MET A 238 -4.67 -47.78 65.21
CA MET A 238 -5.78 -48.73 65.17
C MET A 238 -5.27 -50.18 65.34
N GLY A 239 -4.19 -50.55 64.67
CA GLY A 239 -3.54 -51.85 64.82
C GLY A 239 -3.09 -52.12 66.27
N THR A 240 -2.41 -51.16 66.90
CA THR A 240 -2.00 -51.28 68.31
C THR A 240 -3.17 -51.31 69.29
N ASN A 241 -4.24 -50.56 69.03
CA ASN A 241 -5.45 -50.63 69.85
C ASN A 241 -6.11 -52.01 69.74
N MET A 242 -6.10 -52.62 68.55
CA MET A 242 -6.62 -53.98 68.38
C MET A 242 -5.81 -55.01 69.16
N THR A 243 -4.48 -54.90 69.23
CA THR A 243 -3.65 -55.81 70.05
C THR A 243 -3.87 -55.58 71.55
N ILE A 244 -3.94 -54.33 72.01
CA ILE A 244 -4.24 -53.99 73.41
C ILE A 244 -5.62 -54.53 73.83
N LEU A 245 -6.64 -54.39 72.98
CA LEU A 245 -7.97 -54.93 73.23
C LEU A 245 -7.96 -56.46 73.31
N GLN A 246 -7.17 -57.13 72.46
CA GLN A 246 -7.02 -58.58 72.52
C GLN A 246 -6.33 -59.04 73.80
N ASP A 247 -5.23 -58.38 74.19
CA ASP A 247 -4.51 -58.65 75.44
C ASP A 247 -5.38 -58.38 76.66
N HIS A 248 -6.19 -57.32 76.61
CA HIS A 248 -7.15 -57.00 77.66
C HIS A 248 -8.18 -58.13 77.83
N ARG A 249 -8.79 -58.60 76.73
CA ARG A 249 -9.70 -59.77 76.76
C ARG A 249 -9.04 -61.02 77.35
N GLN A 250 -7.79 -61.31 76.97
CA GLN A 250 -7.06 -62.46 77.55
C GLN A 250 -6.80 -62.30 79.05
N LYS A 251 -6.48 -61.07 79.50
CA LYS A 251 -6.30 -60.77 80.92
C LYS A 251 -7.62 -60.89 81.68
N GLU A 252 -8.72 -60.42 81.12
CA GLU A 252 -10.06 -60.60 81.71
C GLU A 252 -10.46 -62.07 81.82
N GLU A 253 -10.13 -62.89 80.82
CA GLU A 253 -10.39 -64.34 80.87
C GLU A 253 -9.57 -65.03 81.96
N LYS A 254 -8.27 -64.72 82.07
CA LYS A 254 -7.42 -65.21 83.17
C LYS A 254 -7.87 -64.74 84.55
N LEU A 255 -8.33 -63.49 84.64
CA LEU A 255 -8.90 -62.96 85.88
C LEU A 255 -10.15 -63.76 86.26
N ARG A 256 -11.06 -63.98 85.32
CA ARG A 256 -12.27 -64.79 85.51
C ARG A 256 -11.94 -66.24 85.93
N GLU A 257 -10.90 -66.85 85.36
CA GLU A 257 -10.42 -68.17 85.77
C GLU A 257 -9.87 -68.17 87.19
N SER A 258 -9.09 -67.15 87.56
CA SER A 258 -8.56 -66.99 88.92
C SER A 258 -9.65 -66.72 89.95
N GLU A 259 -10.69 -65.97 89.60
CA GLU A 259 -11.87 -65.74 90.44
C GLU A 259 -12.61 -67.05 90.72
N LYS A 260 -12.84 -67.88 89.69
CA LYS A 260 -13.43 -69.22 89.85
C LYS A 260 -12.57 -70.12 90.75
N LEU A 261 -11.25 -70.07 90.62
CA LEU A 261 -10.34 -70.82 91.47
C LEU A 261 -10.40 -70.34 92.92
N LEU A 262 -10.44 -69.02 93.15
CA LEU A 262 -10.60 -68.45 94.48
C LEU A 262 -11.94 -68.85 95.11
N GLU A 263 -13.03 -68.84 94.33
CA GLU A 263 -14.34 -69.31 94.79
C GLU A 263 -14.32 -70.81 95.17
N ALA A 264 -13.67 -71.65 94.37
CA ALA A 264 -13.47 -73.07 94.68
C ALA A 264 -12.65 -73.29 95.97
N LEU A 265 -11.55 -72.55 96.15
CA LEU A 265 -10.73 -72.61 97.36
C LEU A 265 -11.48 -72.10 98.61
N GLN A 266 -12.34 -71.09 98.46
CA GLN A 266 -13.20 -70.63 99.55
C GLN A 266 -14.22 -71.69 99.95
N GLU A 267 -14.81 -72.40 98.98
CA GLU A 267 -15.74 -73.49 99.27
C GLU A 267 -15.04 -74.67 99.96
N GLU A 268 -13.85 -75.04 99.48
CA GLU A 268 -12.98 -76.03 100.15
C GLU A 268 -12.66 -75.59 101.60
N GLN A 269 -12.34 -74.31 101.81
CA GLN A 269 -12.11 -73.78 103.16
C GLN A 269 -13.37 -73.90 104.06
N LYS A 270 -14.56 -73.59 103.53
CA LYS A 270 -15.82 -73.75 104.27
C LYS A 270 -16.08 -75.21 104.61
N GLU A 271 -15.85 -76.13 103.67
CA GLU A 271 -16.01 -77.58 103.86
C GLU A 271 -15.03 -78.11 104.93
N LEU A 272 -13.76 -77.70 104.86
CA LEU A 272 -12.75 -78.04 105.87
C LEU A 272 -13.13 -77.48 107.25
N LYS A 273 -13.67 -76.26 107.30
CA LYS A 273 -14.14 -75.64 108.56
C LYS A 273 -15.34 -76.38 109.14
N ALA A 274 -16.30 -76.80 108.30
CA ALA A 274 -17.45 -77.61 108.72
C ALA A 274 -17.00 -79.00 109.20
N SER A 275 -16.02 -79.61 108.53
CA SER A 275 -15.40 -80.88 108.95
C SER A 275 -14.69 -80.74 110.29
N LEU A 276 -13.95 -79.64 110.51
CA LEU A 276 -13.33 -79.35 111.79
C LEU A 276 -14.37 -79.14 112.89
N GLN A 277 -15.44 -78.37 112.63
CA GLN A 277 -16.53 -78.18 113.59
C GLN A 277 -17.25 -79.48 113.93
N SER A 278 -17.52 -80.35 112.94
CA SER A 278 -18.13 -81.65 113.21
C SER A 278 -17.22 -82.54 114.07
N GLN A 279 -15.90 -82.49 113.83
CA GLN A 279 -14.91 -83.16 114.67
C GLN A 279 -14.87 -82.56 116.09
N GLU A 280 -14.94 -81.24 116.25
CA GLU A 280 -15.03 -80.57 117.55
C GLU A 280 -16.30 -80.98 118.32
N THR A 281 -17.46 -81.04 117.65
CA THR A 281 -18.71 -81.50 118.26
C THR A 281 -18.59 -82.95 118.72
N PHE A 282 -17.97 -83.82 117.92
CA PHE A 282 -17.72 -85.21 118.29
C PHE A 282 -16.81 -85.34 119.52
N ILE A 283 -15.76 -84.50 119.62
CA ILE A 283 -14.88 -84.45 120.80
C ILE A 283 -15.63 -83.95 122.04
N LEU A 284 -16.49 -82.94 121.91
CA LEU A 284 -17.28 -82.41 123.02
C LEU A 284 -18.30 -83.42 123.53
N GLU A 285 -18.97 -84.15 122.64
CA GLU A 285 -19.89 -85.24 122.99
C GLU A 285 -19.15 -86.38 123.71
N ALA A 286 -17.98 -86.79 123.19
CA ALA A 286 -17.12 -87.78 123.85
C ALA A 286 -16.71 -87.33 125.26
N LYS A 287 -16.33 -86.06 125.44
CA LYS A 287 -16.04 -85.47 126.77
C LYS A 287 -17.27 -85.42 127.67
N MET A 288 -18.46 -85.12 127.14
CA MET A 288 -19.69 -85.07 127.92
C MET A 288 -20.08 -86.48 128.41
N GLN A 289 -19.90 -87.49 127.56
CA GLN A 289 -20.13 -88.89 127.90
C GLN A 289 -19.14 -89.37 128.98
N GLU A 290 -17.88 -88.93 128.93
CA GLU A 290 -16.90 -89.13 130.02
C GLU A 290 -17.36 -88.43 131.31
N LYS A 291 -17.85 -87.19 131.22
CA LYS A 291 -18.33 -86.43 132.39
C LYS A 291 -19.54 -87.09 133.05
N LEU A 292 -20.48 -87.66 132.28
CA LEU A 292 -21.60 -88.46 132.78
C LEU A 292 -21.15 -89.76 133.46
N GLN A 293 -20.01 -90.33 133.06
CA GLN A 293 -19.39 -91.43 133.77
C GLN A 293 -18.80 -91.02 135.12
N THR A 294 -18.30 -89.77 135.25
CA THR A 294 -17.76 -89.25 136.52
C THR A 294 -18.81 -88.75 137.51
N THR A 295 -19.93 -88.19 137.02
CA THR A 295 -21.01 -87.68 137.90
C THR A 295 -21.89 -88.79 138.48
N LEU A 296 -21.81 -90.02 137.96
CA LEU A 296 -22.44 -91.20 138.57
C LEU A 296 -21.90 -91.54 139.97
N LYS A 297 -20.85 -90.86 140.46
CA LYS A 297 -20.24 -91.05 141.79
C LYS A 297 -20.40 -89.89 142.77
N ALA A 298 -21.26 -88.90 142.52
CA ALA A 298 -21.50 -87.81 143.47
C ALA A 298 -23.01 -87.60 143.71
N VAL A 299 -23.52 -88.25 144.75
CA VAL A 299 -24.91 -88.20 145.25
C VAL A 299 -25.11 -87.01 146.21
N GLY A 300 -26.24 -86.31 146.01
CA GLY A 300 -27.03 -85.56 147.02
C GLY A 300 -26.46 -84.20 147.45
N THR A 301 -27.18 -83.09 147.56
CA THR A 301 -28.62 -82.79 147.71
C THR A 301 -28.71 -81.24 147.57
N GLN A 302 -29.52 -80.61 146.71
CA GLN A 302 -30.86 -79.99 146.92
C GLN A 302 -31.07 -79.05 145.70
N GLN A 303 -32.07 -79.21 144.80
CA GLN A 303 -33.48 -78.74 144.86
C GLN A 303 -33.62 -77.25 145.26
N SER A 304 -34.39 -76.36 144.62
CA SER A 304 -35.46 -76.36 143.59
C SER A 304 -35.72 -74.84 143.29
N VAL A 305 -36.11 -74.31 142.12
CA VAL A 305 -37.48 -74.24 141.56
C VAL A 305 -37.45 -73.52 140.19
N GLU A 306 -37.92 -74.22 139.14
CA GLU A 306 -38.81 -73.86 137.98
C GLU A 306 -38.51 -72.63 137.08
N ARG A 307 -38.20 -72.72 135.75
CA ARG A 307 -38.95 -73.13 134.49
C ARG A 307 -40.19 -72.25 134.15
N PRO A 308 -40.62 -72.03 132.87
CA PRO A 308 -40.33 -72.72 131.57
C PRO A 308 -40.00 -71.77 130.36
N LEU A 309 -39.23 -72.15 129.32
CA LEU A 309 -39.56 -72.87 128.06
C LEU A 309 -40.37 -72.09 126.98
N GLU A 310 -39.74 -71.98 125.81
CA GLU A 310 -40.25 -71.95 124.41
C GLU A 310 -41.05 -70.75 123.84
N ASP A 311 -40.41 -70.15 122.82
CA ASP A 311 -40.91 -69.79 121.49
C ASP A 311 -42.43 -69.61 121.28
N CYS A 312 -42.83 -68.37 120.95
CA CYS A 312 -43.65 -68.17 119.77
C CYS A 312 -43.45 -66.78 119.16
N GLN A 313 -43.52 -66.76 117.85
CA GLN A 313 -43.19 -65.65 116.98
C GLN A 313 -44.21 -64.50 117.06
N LYS A 314 -43.72 -63.34 116.58
CA LYS A 314 -44.42 -62.21 115.96
C LYS A 314 -44.94 -61.10 116.85
N GLU A 315 -44.73 -59.93 116.26
CA GLU A 315 -45.42 -58.66 116.44
C GLU A 315 -44.93 -57.74 117.56
N ARG A 316 -44.03 -56.85 117.11
CA ARG A 316 -44.37 -55.44 116.95
C ARG A 316 -44.95 -54.80 118.20
N LYS A 317 -44.08 -54.11 118.94
CA LYS A 317 -44.40 -52.78 119.46
C LYS A 317 -43.14 -51.96 119.66
N TYR A 318 -43.18 -50.79 119.03
CA TYR A 318 -42.28 -49.67 119.18
C TYR A 318 -42.05 -49.35 120.65
N SER A 319 -40.78 -49.25 121.05
CA SER A 319 -40.28 -48.66 122.30
C SER A 319 -38.76 -48.53 122.13
N SER A 320 -38.07 -47.42 122.25
CA SER A 320 -38.39 -46.00 122.22
C SER A 320 -37.09 -45.35 121.69
N PRO A 321 -37.19 -44.29 120.88
CA PRO A 321 -36.06 -43.75 120.12
C PRO A 321 -35.32 -42.69 120.96
N GLY A 322 -34.02 -42.50 120.70
CA GLY A 322 -33.28 -41.47 121.43
C GLY A 322 -31.96 -41.07 120.81
N GLN A 323 -30.90 -41.86 121.00
CA GLN A 323 -29.54 -41.33 120.81
C GLN A 323 -28.78 -41.94 119.61
N GLY A 324 -28.88 -43.25 119.36
CA GLY A 324 -28.17 -43.89 118.22
C GLY A 324 -28.92 -43.86 116.89
N VAL A 325 -30.24 -43.67 116.92
CA VAL A 325 -31.05 -43.46 115.70
C VAL A 325 -30.83 -42.05 115.17
N LEU A 326 -30.60 -41.05 116.04
CA LEU A 326 -30.18 -39.72 115.61
C LEU A 326 -28.85 -39.79 114.86
N ASP A 327 -27.82 -40.46 115.40
CA ASP A 327 -26.53 -40.56 114.70
C ASP A 327 -26.59 -41.30 113.36
N ASN A 328 -27.43 -42.35 113.26
CA ASN A 328 -27.62 -43.08 112.00
C ASN A 328 -28.50 -42.30 110.99
N VAL A 329 -29.52 -41.58 111.47
CA VAL A 329 -30.32 -40.66 110.65
C VAL A 329 -29.49 -39.45 110.23
N LEU A 330 -28.62 -38.92 111.09
CA LEU A 330 -27.69 -37.83 110.79
C LEU A 330 -26.66 -38.27 109.75
N SER A 331 -26.05 -39.46 109.90
CA SER A 331 -25.13 -40.00 108.89
C SER A 331 -25.83 -40.28 107.55
N GLN A 332 -27.07 -40.76 107.58
CA GLN A 332 -27.87 -40.99 106.37
C GLN A 332 -28.33 -39.67 105.73
N LEU A 333 -28.59 -38.63 106.54
CA LEU A 333 -28.88 -37.27 106.10
C LEU A 333 -27.64 -36.57 105.55
N ASP A 334 -26.47 -36.74 106.15
CA ASP A 334 -25.18 -36.21 105.67
C ASP A 334 -24.76 -36.88 104.35
N PHE A 335 -24.97 -38.20 104.22
CA PHE A 335 -24.77 -38.89 102.96
C PHE A 335 -25.77 -38.41 101.88
N SER A 336 -27.02 -38.17 102.27
CA SER A 336 -28.03 -37.62 101.36
C SER A 336 -27.70 -36.19 100.94
N HIS A 337 -27.24 -35.34 101.86
CA HIS A 337 -26.83 -33.95 101.58
C HIS A 337 -25.58 -33.89 100.71
N SER A 338 -24.56 -34.69 100.97
CA SER A 338 -23.36 -34.74 100.12
C SER A 338 -23.67 -35.27 98.71
N SER A 339 -24.59 -36.24 98.59
CA SER A 339 -25.09 -36.71 97.29
C SER A 339 -25.95 -35.64 96.59
N GLU A 340 -26.76 -34.90 97.33
CA GLU A 340 -27.56 -33.78 96.82
C GLU A 340 -26.67 -32.64 96.32
N GLU A 341 -25.62 -32.28 97.07
CA GLU A 341 -24.63 -31.27 96.67
C GLU A 341 -23.88 -31.67 95.39
N LEU A 342 -23.47 -32.95 95.27
CA LEU A 342 -22.84 -33.47 94.05
C LEU A 342 -23.78 -33.42 92.85
N LEU A 343 -25.04 -33.83 93.03
CA LEU A 343 -26.05 -33.75 91.97
C LEU A 343 -26.33 -32.29 91.57
N GLN A 344 -26.42 -31.37 92.55
CA GLN A 344 -26.63 -29.94 92.29
C GLN A 344 -25.46 -29.33 91.51
N ALA A 345 -24.22 -29.66 91.87
CA ALA A 345 -23.03 -29.22 91.16
C ALA A 345 -22.99 -29.73 89.71
N GLU A 346 -23.38 -31.00 89.49
CA GLU A 346 -23.45 -31.60 88.15
C GLU A 346 -24.55 -30.97 87.30
N VAL A 347 -25.72 -30.68 87.88
CA VAL A 347 -26.81 -29.95 87.21
C VAL A 347 -26.32 -28.57 86.77
N THR A 348 -25.69 -27.80 87.66
CA THR A 348 -25.15 -26.47 87.32
C THR A 348 -24.09 -26.55 86.22
N ARG A 349 -23.23 -27.57 86.23
CA ARG A 349 -22.21 -27.81 85.19
C ARG A 349 -22.83 -28.13 83.84
N LEU A 350 -23.86 -28.98 83.82
CA LEU A 350 -24.59 -29.35 82.60
C LEU A 350 -25.40 -28.18 82.03
N GLU A 351 -26.03 -27.36 82.88
CA GLU A 351 -26.71 -26.13 82.49
C GLU A 351 -25.75 -25.13 81.84
N GLY A 352 -24.58 -24.88 82.45
CA GLY A 352 -23.55 -24.03 81.85
C GLY A 352 -23.01 -24.57 80.52
N SER A 353 -22.84 -25.89 80.42
CA SER A 353 -22.44 -26.55 79.17
C SER A 353 -23.52 -26.38 78.08
N LEU A 354 -24.80 -26.56 78.43
CA LEU A 354 -25.93 -26.38 77.52
C LEU A 354 -26.06 -24.94 77.03
N GLU A 355 -25.89 -23.94 77.91
CA GLU A 355 -25.90 -22.53 77.52
C GLU A 355 -24.75 -22.21 76.55
N SER A 356 -23.54 -22.76 76.77
CA SER A 356 -22.41 -22.58 75.84
C SER A 356 -22.67 -23.19 74.46
N VAL A 357 -23.30 -24.38 74.39
CA VAL A 357 -23.68 -25.03 73.13
C VAL A 357 -24.81 -24.26 72.44
N SER A 358 -25.76 -23.72 73.20
CA SER A 358 -26.85 -22.87 72.70
C SER A 358 -26.30 -21.56 72.10
N ALA A 359 -25.36 -20.91 72.78
CA ALA A 359 -24.71 -19.69 72.31
C ALA A 359 -23.91 -19.91 71.02
N THR A 360 -23.11 -20.98 70.96
CA THR A 360 -22.36 -21.34 69.76
C THR A 360 -23.27 -21.72 68.59
N CYS A 361 -24.38 -22.42 68.85
CA CYS A 361 -25.39 -22.72 67.84
C CYS A 361 -26.07 -21.46 67.26
N LYS A 362 -26.37 -20.46 68.11
CA LYS A 362 -26.90 -19.16 67.67
C LYS A 362 -25.89 -18.39 66.80
N GLN A 363 -24.62 -18.35 67.21
CA GLN A 363 -23.57 -17.68 66.45
C GLN A 363 -23.39 -18.31 65.05
N LEU A 364 -23.28 -19.65 64.97
CA LEU A 364 -23.16 -20.36 63.70
C LEU A 364 -24.39 -20.15 62.80
N SER A 365 -25.59 -20.08 63.38
CA SER A 365 -26.82 -19.78 62.63
C SER A 365 -26.82 -18.36 62.05
N GLN A 366 -26.28 -17.38 62.78
CA GLN A 366 -26.12 -16.01 62.31
C GLN A 366 -25.08 -15.90 61.20
N GLU A 367 -23.90 -16.49 61.37
CA GLU A 367 -22.84 -16.51 60.35
C GLU A 367 -23.30 -17.19 59.06
N LEU A 368 -24.08 -18.28 59.18
CA LEU A 368 -24.70 -18.95 58.04
C LEU A 368 -25.65 -18.01 57.28
N MET A 369 -26.50 -17.26 58.00
CA MET A 369 -27.42 -16.30 57.39
C MET A 369 -26.68 -15.16 56.66
N GLU A 370 -25.61 -14.61 57.25
CA GLU A 370 -24.78 -13.59 56.63
C GLU A 370 -24.10 -14.09 55.34
N LYS A 371 -23.61 -15.34 55.35
CA LYS A 371 -23.02 -15.98 54.16
C LYS A 371 -24.05 -16.24 53.07
N TYR A 372 -25.28 -16.60 53.42
CA TYR A 372 -26.38 -16.73 52.46
C TYR A 372 -26.69 -15.39 51.77
N GLU A 373 -26.74 -14.29 52.52
CA GLU A 373 -26.98 -12.96 51.93
C GLU A 373 -25.81 -12.45 51.08
N GLU A 374 -24.56 -12.77 51.46
CA GLU A 374 -23.38 -12.48 50.63
C GLU A 374 -23.40 -13.26 49.31
N LEU A 375 -23.72 -14.56 49.33
CA LEU A 375 -23.90 -15.38 48.14
C LEU A 375 -24.98 -14.81 47.21
N LYS A 376 -26.13 -14.43 47.77
CA LYS A 376 -27.24 -13.83 47.00
C LYS A 376 -26.85 -12.51 46.34
N ARG A 377 -26.10 -11.66 47.03
CA ARG A 377 -25.53 -10.43 46.43
C ARG A 377 -24.55 -10.75 45.30
N MET A 378 -23.67 -11.73 45.49
CA MET A 378 -22.69 -12.14 44.46
C MET A 378 -23.36 -12.73 43.22
N GLU A 379 -24.48 -13.46 43.40
CA GLU A 379 -25.30 -13.97 42.30
C GLU A 379 -25.92 -12.82 41.49
N GLY A 380 -26.40 -11.76 42.15
CA GLY A 380 -26.88 -10.54 41.50
C GLY A 380 -25.82 -9.89 40.59
N HIS A 381 -24.63 -9.63 41.12
CA HIS A 381 -23.53 -9.06 40.33
C HIS A 381 -23.11 -9.97 39.17
N ASN A 382 -23.10 -11.30 39.36
CA ASN A 382 -22.81 -12.25 38.28
C ASN A 382 -23.85 -12.16 37.14
N ASN A 383 -25.12 -11.95 37.46
CA ASN A 383 -26.16 -11.76 36.44
C ASN A 383 -25.93 -10.44 35.67
N GLU A 384 -25.57 -9.36 36.35
CA GLU A 384 -25.21 -8.09 35.71
C GLU A 384 -24.03 -8.24 34.75
N TYR A 385 -22.92 -8.86 35.20
CA TYR A 385 -21.77 -9.15 34.34
C TYR A 385 -22.13 -10.03 33.13
N ARG A 386 -23.00 -11.04 33.29
CA ARG A 386 -23.48 -11.84 32.15
C ARG A 386 -24.25 -11.00 31.13
N THR A 387 -25.09 -10.07 31.58
CA THR A 387 -25.84 -9.19 30.67
C THR A 387 -24.93 -8.22 29.92
N GLU A 388 -23.93 -7.67 30.60
CA GLU A 388 -22.92 -6.79 29.98
C GLU A 388 -22.07 -7.55 28.96
N ILE A 389 -21.58 -8.75 29.30
CA ILE A 389 -20.85 -9.62 28.37
C ILE A 389 -21.70 -9.93 27.13
N LYS A 390 -23.00 -10.19 27.29
CA LYS A 390 -23.90 -10.43 26.15
C LYS A 390 -24.04 -9.18 25.27
N LYS A 391 -24.17 -7.99 25.87
CA LYS A 391 -24.25 -6.72 25.14
C LYS A 391 -22.97 -6.42 24.36
N LEU A 392 -21.80 -6.61 24.98
CA LEU A 392 -20.50 -6.40 24.33
C LEU A 392 -20.27 -7.37 23.16
N LYS A 393 -20.67 -8.64 23.31
CA LYS A 393 -20.60 -9.62 22.21
C LYS A 393 -21.45 -9.23 21.01
N GLU A 394 -22.66 -8.72 21.22
CA GLU A 394 -23.52 -8.25 20.14
C GLU A 394 -22.92 -7.03 19.41
N GLN A 395 -22.35 -6.07 20.15
CA GLN A 395 -21.68 -4.92 19.56
C GLN A 395 -20.47 -5.32 18.71
N ILE A 396 -19.69 -6.30 19.16
CA ILE A 396 -18.55 -6.84 18.39
C ILE A 396 -19.05 -7.50 17.10
N LEU A 397 -20.11 -8.31 17.17
CA LEU A 397 -20.68 -8.97 15.98
C LEU A 397 -21.22 -7.96 14.96
N GLN A 398 -21.92 -6.92 15.43
CA GLN A 398 -22.43 -5.85 14.58
C GLN A 398 -21.28 -5.07 13.91
N ALA A 399 -20.23 -4.76 14.65
CA ALA A 399 -19.05 -4.06 14.11
C ALA A 399 -18.29 -4.92 13.07
N ASP A 400 -18.21 -6.22 13.28
CA ASP A 400 -17.57 -7.15 12.33
C ASP A 400 -18.37 -7.26 11.01
N GLN A 401 -19.71 -7.24 11.10
CA GLN A 401 -20.59 -7.23 9.93
C GLN A 401 -20.48 -5.93 9.12
N THR A 402 -20.44 -4.77 9.79
CA THR A 402 -20.28 -3.48 9.11
C THR A 402 -18.89 -3.35 8.48
N TYR A 403 -17.85 -3.79 9.17
CA TYR A 403 -16.49 -3.83 8.63
C TYR A 403 -16.37 -4.77 7.42
N SER A 404 -16.94 -5.97 7.50
CA SER A 404 -16.94 -6.94 6.39
C SER A 404 -17.68 -6.39 5.16
N SER A 405 -18.79 -5.69 5.35
CA SER A 405 -19.55 -5.05 4.26
C SER A 405 -18.75 -3.93 3.58
N ALA A 406 -18.06 -3.09 4.37
CA ALA A 406 -17.19 -2.04 3.84
C ALA A 406 -15.99 -2.62 3.09
N LEU A 407 -15.38 -3.68 3.61
CA LEU A 407 -14.26 -4.36 2.97
C LEU A 407 -14.63 -4.96 1.61
N GLU A 408 -15.81 -5.59 1.51
CA GLU A 408 -16.29 -6.12 0.22
C GLU A 408 -16.60 -4.99 -0.77
N GLY A 409 -17.13 -3.85 -0.29
CA GLY A 409 -17.30 -2.64 -1.10
C GLY A 409 -15.98 -2.13 -1.69
N MET A 410 -14.94 -1.98 -0.87
CA MET A 410 -13.60 -1.57 -1.32
C MET A 410 -12.98 -2.56 -2.31
N LYS A 411 -13.17 -3.87 -2.08
CA LYS A 411 -12.67 -4.92 -2.97
C LYS A 411 -13.35 -4.90 -4.35
N MET A 412 -14.65 -4.60 -4.39
CA MET A 412 -15.39 -4.40 -5.63
C MET A 412 -14.87 -3.18 -6.40
N GLU A 413 -14.61 -2.07 -5.71
CA GLU A 413 -14.05 -0.84 -6.30
C GLU A 413 -12.63 -1.07 -6.85
N ILE A 414 -11.75 -1.73 -6.08
CA ILE A 414 -10.40 -2.10 -6.54
C ILE A 414 -10.48 -2.97 -7.81
N SER A 415 -11.41 -3.93 -7.85
CA SER A 415 -11.62 -4.79 -9.02
C SER A 415 -12.13 -4.00 -10.23
N GLN A 416 -12.98 -2.98 -9.99
CA GLN A 416 -13.46 -2.08 -11.04
C GLN A 416 -12.34 -1.21 -11.61
N LEU A 417 -11.61 -0.50 -10.75
CA LEU A 417 -10.49 0.36 -11.15
C LEU A 417 -9.39 -0.43 -11.87
N THR A 418 -9.11 -1.66 -11.42
CA THR A 418 -8.15 -2.55 -12.09
C THR A 418 -8.61 -2.87 -13.52
N ARG A 419 -9.90 -3.15 -13.73
CA ARG A 419 -10.45 -3.43 -15.06
C ARG A 419 -10.39 -2.21 -15.97
N GLU A 420 -10.74 -1.03 -15.45
CA GLU A 420 -10.69 0.24 -16.17
C GLU A 420 -9.25 0.59 -16.59
N LEU A 421 -8.27 0.35 -15.72
CA LEU A 421 -6.85 0.52 -16.03
C LEU A 421 -6.41 -0.39 -17.19
N HIS A 422 -6.73 -1.68 -17.13
CA HIS A 422 -6.40 -2.62 -18.21
C HIS A 422 -7.07 -2.21 -19.54
N GLN A 423 -8.32 -1.72 -19.51
CA GLN A 423 -9.01 -1.24 -20.71
C GLN A 423 -8.34 0.02 -21.29
N ARG A 424 -7.87 0.93 -20.44
CA ARG A 424 -7.08 2.10 -20.86
C ARG A 424 -5.76 1.67 -21.50
N ASP A 425 -5.04 0.72 -20.91
CA ASP A 425 -3.77 0.22 -21.46
C ASP A 425 -3.94 -0.39 -22.85
N ILE A 426 -5.00 -1.18 -23.06
CA ILE A 426 -5.36 -1.71 -24.38
C ILE A 426 -5.65 -0.59 -25.39
N THR A 427 -6.35 0.47 -24.95
CA THR A 427 -6.70 1.62 -25.79
C THR A 427 -5.45 2.42 -26.17
N ILE A 428 -4.55 2.67 -25.21
CA ILE A 428 -3.28 3.37 -25.43
C ILE A 428 -2.39 2.57 -26.39
N ALA A 429 -2.28 1.26 -26.19
CA ALA A 429 -1.52 0.39 -27.10
C ALA A 429 -2.09 0.44 -28.53
N SER A 430 -3.41 0.38 -28.67
CA SER A 430 -4.09 0.47 -29.98
C SER A 430 -3.87 1.82 -30.66
N ALA A 431 -3.98 2.93 -29.92
CA ALA A 431 -3.72 4.28 -30.41
C ALA A 431 -2.25 4.49 -30.77
N LYS A 432 -1.31 3.89 -30.02
CA LYS A 432 0.12 3.93 -30.33
C LYS A 432 0.45 3.19 -31.62
N CYS A 433 -0.13 2.01 -31.84
CA CYS A 433 0.02 1.28 -33.09
C CYS A 433 -0.53 2.07 -34.29
N SER A 434 -1.77 2.58 -34.18
CA SER A 434 -2.37 3.38 -35.26
C SER A 434 -1.63 4.68 -35.56
N SER A 435 -1.12 5.36 -34.52
CA SER A 435 -0.25 6.54 -34.67
C SER A 435 1.06 6.19 -35.40
N SER A 436 1.68 5.05 -35.09
CA SER A 436 2.93 4.65 -35.73
C SER A 436 2.74 4.27 -37.21
N ASP A 437 1.61 3.68 -37.56
CA ASP A 437 1.27 3.36 -38.95
C ASP A 437 0.96 4.63 -39.75
N MET A 438 0.28 5.60 -39.12
CA MET A 438 0.05 6.92 -39.71
C MET A 438 1.37 7.70 -39.93
N GLU A 439 2.31 7.62 -38.99
CA GLU A 439 3.64 8.23 -39.13
C GLU A 439 4.43 7.63 -40.30
N LYS A 440 4.40 6.30 -40.46
CA LYS A 440 5.02 5.63 -41.62
C LYS A 440 4.38 6.07 -42.93
N GLN A 441 3.06 6.18 -42.97
CA GLN A 441 2.34 6.67 -44.16
C GLN A 441 2.73 8.10 -44.51
N LEU A 442 2.83 8.99 -43.53
CA LEU A 442 3.26 10.38 -43.73
C LEU A 442 4.71 10.47 -44.21
N LYS A 443 5.62 9.66 -43.67
CA LYS A 443 7.02 9.60 -44.14
C LYS A 443 7.11 9.13 -45.59
N ALA A 444 6.33 8.11 -45.97
CA ALA A 444 6.30 7.62 -47.35
C ALA A 444 5.76 8.69 -48.34
N GLU A 445 4.70 9.41 -47.97
CA GLU A 445 4.18 10.51 -48.80
C GLU A 445 5.14 11.71 -48.87
N MET A 446 5.86 12.02 -47.79
CA MET A 446 6.90 13.05 -47.78
C MET A 446 8.06 12.69 -48.71
N GLN A 447 8.58 11.46 -48.63
CA GLN A 447 9.65 10.99 -49.52
C GLN A 447 9.21 11.07 -51.00
N LYS A 448 7.99 10.64 -51.31
CA LYS A 448 7.42 10.74 -52.65
C LYS A 448 7.28 12.19 -53.13
N ALA A 449 6.94 13.13 -52.24
CA ALA A 449 6.87 14.55 -52.57
C ALA A 449 8.27 15.14 -52.82
N GLU A 450 9.28 14.69 -52.07
CA GLU A 450 10.69 15.07 -52.26
C GLU A 450 11.25 14.55 -53.59
N GLU A 451 10.99 13.29 -53.93
CA GLU A 451 11.34 12.71 -55.24
C GLU A 451 10.76 13.55 -56.39
N LYS A 452 9.47 13.90 -56.32
CA LYS A 452 8.83 14.79 -57.30
C LYS A 452 9.46 16.18 -57.35
N ALA A 453 9.90 16.73 -56.22
CA ALA A 453 10.57 18.04 -56.20
C ALA A 453 11.96 17.97 -56.87
N VAL A 454 12.68 16.86 -56.70
CA VAL A 454 13.94 16.60 -57.42
C VAL A 454 13.69 16.46 -58.92
N GLU A 455 12.68 15.70 -59.34
CA GLU A 455 12.27 15.57 -60.75
C GLU A 455 11.93 16.94 -61.36
N HIS A 456 11.15 17.77 -60.66
CA HIS A 456 10.82 19.12 -61.12
C HIS A 456 12.07 20.01 -61.26
N LYS A 457 13.03 19.91 -60.34
CA LYS A 457 14.30 20.65 -60.42
C LYS A 457 15.15 20.18 -61.62
N GLU A 458 15.13 18.88 -61.91
CA GLU A 458 15.79 18.32 -63.09
C GLU A 458 15.14 18.83 -64.39
N ILE A 459 13.81 18.80 -64.47
CA ILE A 459 13.05 19.34 -65.61
C ILE A 459 13.34 20.83 -65.81
N LEU A 460 13.40 21.63 -64.75
CA LEU A 460 13.77 23.04 -64.84
C LEU A 460 15.19 23.24 -65.39
N SER A 461 16.15 22.43 -64.94
CA SER A 461 17.54 22.46 -65.44
C SER A 461 17.63 22.08 -66.92
N GLN A 462 16.84 21.09 -67.35
CA GLN A 462 16.72 20.72 -68.76
C GLN A 462 16.07 21.86 -69.59
N LEU A 463 15.05 22.53 -69.05
CA LEU A 463 14.40 23.66 -69.71
C LEU A 463 15.34 24.86 -69.87
N GLU A 464 16.16 25.17 -68.86
CA GLU A 464 17.19 26.20 -68.96
C GLU A 464 18.24 25.87 -70.03
N SER A 465 18.66 24.60 -70.09
CA SER A 465 19.59 24.11 -71.12
C SER A 465 18.99 24.28 -72.53
N LEU A 466 17.72 23.90 -72.70
CA LEU A 466 17.00 24.08 -73.97
C LEU A 466 16.78 25.55 -74.35
N LYS A 467 16.59 26.44 -73.37
CA LYS A 467 16.51 27.90 -73.61
C LYS A 467 17.83 28.45 -74.11
N LEU A 468 18.95 28.02 -73.51
CA LEU A 468 20.29 28.45 -73.90
C LEU A 468 20.64 27.95 -75.31
N GLU A 469 20.24 26.71 -75.63
CA GLU A 469 20.38 26.18 -76.99
C GLU A 469 19.51 26.92 -78.00
N ASN A 470 18.25 27.22 -77.68
CA ASN A 470 17.41 28.05 -78.53
C ASN A 470 18.00 29.43 -78.74
N HIS A 471 18.56 30.05 -77.70
CA HIS A 471 19.23 31.34 -77.84
C HIS A 471 20.42 31.25 -78.81
N ARG A 472 21.24 30.20 -78.70
CA ARG A 472 22.35 29.92 -79.63
C ARG A 472 21.86 29.71 -81.06
N LEU A 473 20.75 28.99 -81.25
CA LEU A 473 20.15 28.77 -82.57
C LEU A 473 19.61 30.08 -83.13
N SER A 474 18.88 30.89 -82.35
CA SER A 474 18.41 32.21 -82.74
C SER A 474 19.56 33.15 -83.10
N GLU A 475 20.66 33.13 -82.35
CA GLU A 475 21.86 33.91 -82.68
C GLU A 475 22.49 33.43 -84.00
N THR A 476 22.49 32.12 -84.26
CA THR A 476 22.98 31.55 -85.51
C THR A 476 22.08 31.93 -86.69
N VAL A 477 20.76 31.91 -86.50
CA VAL A 477 19.79 32.39 -87.50
C VAL A 477 19.97 33.88 -87.75
N MET A 478 20.11 34.71 -86.71
CA MET A 478 20.36 36.14 -86.86
C MET A 478 21.67 36.41 -87.61
N LYS A 479 22.74 35.65 -87.34
CA LYS A 479 23.99 35.73 -88.11
C LYS A 479 23.79 35.36 -89.58
N LEU A 480 23.00 34.32 -89.86
CA LEU A 480 22.64 33.93 -91.24
C LEU A 480 21.74 34.97 -91.91
N GLU A 481 20.79 35.57 -91.19
CA GLU A 481 19.90 36.62 -91.66
C GLU A 481 20.67 37.92 -91.94
N LEU A 482 21.63 38.29 -91.10
CA LEU A 482 22.55 39.41 -91.33
C LEU A 482 23.43 39.14 -92.55
N GLY A 483 24.01 37.94 -92.68
CA GLY A 483 24.73 37.56 -93.90
C GLY A 483 23.85 37.56 -95.15
N LEU A 484 22.56 37.23 -95.01
CA LEU A 484 21.58 37.32 -96.10
C LEU A 484 21.15 38.77 -96.38
N HIS A 485 21.11 39.63 -95.37
CA HIS A 485 20.84 41.07 -95.52
C HIS A 485 22.01 41.80 -96.13
N GLU A 486 23.26 41.51 -95.75
CA GLU A 486 24.45 42.00 -96.47
C GLU A 486 24.43 41.56 -97.95
N ALA A 487 23.94 40.35 -98.24
CA ALA A 487 23.74 39.90 -99.62
C ALA A 487 22.53 40.56 -100.34
N LYS A 488 21.54 41.08 -99.60
CA LYS A 488 20.35 41.78 -100.14
C LYS A 488 20.47 43.31 -100.15
N GLU A 489 21.39 43.87 -99.37
CA GLU A 489 21.75 45.29 -99.33
C GLU A 489 22.79 45.65 -100.40
N ILE A 490 23.43 44.66 -101.03
CA ILE A 490 23.74 44.79 -102.46
C ILE A 490 22.37 44.96 -103.12
N SER A 491 22.02 46.20 -103.48
CA SER A 491 20.68 46.53 -103.96
C SER A 491 20.26 45.51 -105.00
N LEU A 492 18.99 45.09 -105.02
CA LEU A 492 18.49 44.21 -106.09
C LEU A 492 18.88 44.78 -107.48
N ALA A 493 18.95 46.10 -107.59
CA ALA A 493 19.50 46.82 -108.72
C ALA A 493 21.00 46.55 -108.93
N ASP A 494 21.85 46.61 -107.89
CA ASP A 494 23.27 46.26 -107.96
C ASP A 494 23.50 44.78 -108.25
N LEU A 495 22.68 43.86 -107.73
CA LEU A 495 22.79 42.43 -108.07
C LEU A 495 22.31 42.18 -109.50
N GLN A 496 21.23 42.83 -109.94
CA GLN A 496 20.82 42.80 -111.36
C GLN A 496 21.89 43.44 -112.23
N GLU A 497 22.51 44.54 -111.82
CA GLU A 497 23.55 45.24 -112.55
C GLU A 497 24.81 44.41 -112.61
N ASN A 498 25.24 43.77 -111.52
CA ASN A 498 26.32 42.78 -111.51
C ASN A 498 26.00 41.57 -112.40
N TYR A 499 24.75 41.08 -112.40
CA TYR A 499 24.34 39.97 -113.26
C TYR A 499 24.27 40.38 -114.73
N ILE A 500 23.81 41.61 -115.02
CA ILE A 500 23.78 42.23 -116.36
C ILE A 500 25.20 42.52 -116.83
N GLU A 501 26.10 42.96 -115.95
CA GLU A 501 27.49 43.28 -116.26
C GLU A 501 28.30 41.99 -116.46
N ALA A 502 28.04 40.95 -115.67
CA ALA A 502 28.55 39.60 -115.91
C ALA A 502 28.01 39.01 -117.21
N LEU A 503 26.70 39.17 -117.50
CA LEU A 503 26.10 38.79 -118.78
C LEU A 503 26.70 39.57 -119.94
N ASN A 504 26.91 40.88 -119.80
CA ASN A 504 27.49 41.73 -120.83
C ASN A 504 28.97 41.40 -121.05
N LYS A 505 29.72 41.07 -120.00
CA LYS A 505 31.07 40.50 -120.13
C LYS A 505 31.03 39.17 -120.86
N LEU A 506 30.12 38.27 -120.49
CA LEU A 506 29.97 36.96 -121.13
C LEU A 506 29.51 37.09 -122.60
N VAL A 507 28.69 38.09 -122.92
CA VAL A 507 28.22 38.42 -124.27
C VAL A 507 29.34 39.07 -125.06
N SER A 508 30.13 39.96 -124.47
CA SER A 508 31.28 40.59 -125.12
C SER A 508 32.38 39.56 -125.36
N GLU A 509 32.61 38.66 -124.40
CA GLU A 509 33.48 37.50 -124.53
C GLU A 509 32.94 36.54 -125.59
N ASN A 510 31.63 36.28 -125.63
CA ASN A 510 31.03 35.49 -126.72
C ASN A 510 31.20 36.16 -128.07
N GLN A 511 31.00 37.47 -128.17
CA GLN A 511 31.19 38.23 -129.40
C GLN A 511 32.67 38.25 -129.81
N GLN A 512 33.59 38.36 -128.84
CA GLN A 512 35.02 38.27 -129.07
C GLN A 512 35.39 36.87 -129.53
N LEU A 513 34.90 35.82 -128.87
CA LEU A 513 35.04 34.44 -129.31
C LEU A 513 34.40 34.22 -130.68
N GLN A 514 33.29 34.87 -131.01
CA GLN A 514 32.66 34.80 -132.33
C GLN A 514 33.50 35.51 -133.39
N LYS A 515 34.13 36.63 -133.03
CA LYS A 515 35.03 37.41 -133.89
C LYS A 515 36.35 36.69 -134.09
N ASP A 516 36.89 36.07 -133.06
CA ASP A 516 38.07 35.21 -133.11
C ASP A 516 37.74 33.92 -133.87
N LEU A 517 36.53 33.38 -133.73
CA LEU A 517 36.07 32.24 -134.53
C LEU A 517 35.87 32.64 -136.00
N MET A 518 35.44 33.88 -136.28
CA MET A 518 35.39 34.44 -137.64
C MET A 518 36.78 34.79 -138.18
N SER A 519 37.72 35.25 -137.35
CA SER A 519 39.11 35.53 -137.75
C SER A 519 39.80 34.21 -138.02
N THR A 520 39.72 33.24 -137.11
CA THR A 520 40.27 31.89 -137.30
C THR A 520 39.56 31.17 -138.43
N LYS A 521 38.26 31.37 -138.67
CA LYS A 521 37.57 30.84 -139.86
C LYS A 521 38.02 31.54 -141.14
N SER A 522 38.26 32.85 -141.13
CA SER A 522 38.80 33.59 -142.29
C SER A 522 40.26 33.23 -142.52
N GLU A 523 41.06 33.06 -141.48
CA GLU A 523 42.44 32.56 -141.50
C GLU A 523 42.46 31.10 -141.94
N LEU A 524 41.50 30.27 -141.55
CA LEU A 524 41.32 28.91 -142.02
C LEU A 524 40.82 28.90 -143.47
N GLU A 525 39.96 29.81 -143.88
CA GLU A 525 39.51 29.96 -145.27
C GLU A 525 40.64 30.52 -146.14
N HIS A 526 41.47 31.41 -145.63
CA HIS A 526 42.69 31.87 -146.25
C HIS A 526 43.72 30.75 -146.29
N ALA A 527 43.91 29.97 -145.23
CA ALA A 527 44.79 28.80 -145.22
C ALA A 527 44.25 27.71 -146.14
N THR A 528 42.94 27.52 -146.23
CA THR A 528 42.27 26.57 -147.14
C THR A 528 42.35 27.09 -148.58
N ASN A 529 42.26 28.39 -148.82
CA ASN A 529 42.44 29.00 -150.14
C ASN A 529 43.92 29.06 -150.53
N MET A 530 44.85 29.13 -149.57
CA MET A 530 46.29 29.00 -149.78
C MET A 530 46.71 27.54 -149.96
N CYS A 531 46.00 26.60 -149.32
CA CYS A 531 46.13 25.16 -149.54
C CYS A 531 45.53 24.79 -150.91
N LYS A 532 44.36 25.32 -151.27
CA LYS A 532 43.73 25.21 -152.60
C LYS A 532 44.50 25.95 -153.70
N LYS A 533 45.31 26.97 -153.36
CA LYS A 533 46.22 27.64 -154.31
C LYS A 533 47.60 26.98 -154.38
N LYS A 534 47.97 26.15 -153.41
CA LYS A 534 49.21 25.36 -153.45
C LYS A 534 49.02 23.96 -154.02
N ASP A 535 47.81 23.41 -153.98
CA ASP A 535 47.46 22.15 -154.63
C ASP A 535 46.42 22.39 -155.74
N GLY A 536 46.82 23.22 -156.69
CA GLY A 536 46.14 23.45 -157.97
C GLY A 536 46.80 22.73 -159.14
N GLU A 537 47.57 21.67 -158.87
CA GLU A 537 48.07 20.75 -159.89
C GLU A 537 47.90 19.29 -159.39
N ILE A 538 47.00 18.57 -160.07
CA ILE A 538 46.79 17.11 -160.03
C ILE A 538 46.12 16.54 -158.76
N PHE A 539 44.79 16.33 -158.79
CA PHE A 539 44.13 15.00 -158.67
C PHE A 539 42.59 15.12 -158.59
N ASN A 540 41.94 14.50 -159.59
CA ASN A 540 40.61 13.87 -159.56
C ASN A 540 40.59 12.66 -158.58
N PRO A 541 39.51 11.87 -158.43
CA PRO A 541 38.06 12.13 -158.42
C PRO A 541 37.35 11.46 -157.20
N ALA A 542 36.04 11.72 -157.07
CA ALA A 542 34.98 10.79 -156.64
C ALA A 542 34.96 10.15 -155.22
N HIS A 543 33.71 10.02 -154.74
CA HIS A 543 33.18 9.17 -153.66
C HIS A 543 33.26 9.72 -152.22
N SER A 544 32.16 10.19 -151.62
CA SER A 544 31.05 9.42 -151.01
C SER A 544 31.50 8.41 -149.94
N ARG A 545 31.17 8.65 -148.66
CA ARG A 545 30.41 7.77 -147.73
C ARG A 545 30.66 8.10 -146.25
N ALA A 546 29.60 7.93 -145.47
CA ALA A 546 29.41 8.14 -144.04
C ALA A 546 30.28 7.31 -143.07
N ALA A 547 30.56 7.89 -141.90
CA ALA A 547 30.56 7.34 -140.53
C ALA A 547 30.93 8.53 -139.60
N GLY A 548 30.26 8.89 -138.51
CA GLY A 548 29.78 8.02 -137.44
C GLY A 548 30.85 7.85 -136.37
N PHE A 549 31.21 8.91 -135.64
CA PHE A 549 31.98 8.80 -134.39
C PHE A 549 31.22 9.45 -133.23
N LYS A 550 30.61 8.59 -132.42
CA LYS A 550 30.35 8.84 -131.01
C LYS A 550 31.67 8.70 -130.25
N ASN A 551 31.92 9.61 -129.33
CA ASN A 551 32.70 9.47 -128.09
C ASN A 551 32.12 10.59 -127.19
N ALA A 552 31.36 10.36 -126.12
CA ALA A 552 31.67 9.65 -124.88
C ALA A 552 32.92 10.20 -124.17
N GLU A 553 32.74 10.55 -122.89
CA GLU A 553 33.67 11.15 -121.91
C GLU A 553 33.85 12.68 -122.06
N LEU A 554 33.61 13.52 -121.06
CA LEU A 554 34.05 13.42 -119.67
C LEU A 554 33.01 13.99 -118.68
N LYS A 555 32.70 13.20 -117.64
CA LYS A 555 32.16 13.69 -116.37
C LYS A 555 33.31 14.17 -115.48
N PRO A 556 33.15 15.25 -114.71
CA PRO A 556 34.18 15.75 -113.81
C PRO A 556 34.24 14.94 -112.51
N ILE A 557 35.47 14.61 -112.11
CA ILE A 557 35.86 14.06 -110.82
C ILE A 557 36.28 15.23 -109.93
N HIS A 558 35.52 15.46 -108.86
CA HIS A 558 35.97 16.11 -107.62
C HIS A 558 35.11 15.44 -106.54
N GLY A 559 35.60 14.59 -105.65
CA GLY A 559 36.84 14.62 -104.88
C GLY A 559 36.40 14.15 -103.50
N GLN A 560 36.65 12.88 -103.20
CA GLN A 560 36.21 12.19 -101.99
C GLN A 560 36.94 12.74 -100.76
N HIS A 561 36.21 13.00 -99.67
CA HIS A 561 36.73 12.76 -98.33
C HIS A 561 35.89 11.66 -97.69
N ARG A 562 36.50 10.48 -97.59
CA ARG A 562 36.03 9.33 -96.82
C ARG A 562 36.46 9.54 -95.36
N HIS A 563 35.54 9.31 -94.43
CA HIS A 563 35.82 8.73 -93.14
C HIS A 563 34.84 7.55 -92.93
N ASP A 564 35.43 6.41 -92.56
CA ASP A 564 34.81 5.17 -92.07
C ASP A 564 33.74 5.44 -91.00
N GLY A 565 32.69 4.64 -90.78
CA GLY A 565 32.60 3.19 -90.87
C GLY A 565 32.53 2.60 -89.45
N ILE A 566 31.35 2.65 -88.80
CA ILE A 566 30.96 1.70 -87.73
C ILE A 566 29.49 1.35 -87.94
N LYS A 567 29.26 0.09 -88.28
CA LYS A 567 27.98 -0.61 -88.15
C LYS A 567 27.95 -1.20 -86.73
N THR A 568 26.94 -0.85 -85.93
CA THR A 568 26.45 -1.73 -84.87
C THR A 568 24.93 -1.69 -84.89
N GLU A 569 24.40 -2.87 -85.13
CA GLU A 569 22.99 -3.22 -85.12
C GLU A 569 22.37 -3.15 -83.71
N GLN A 570 21.04 -3.00 -83.72
CA GLN A 570 20.06 -3.67 -82.84
C GLN A 570 20.22 -3.53 -81.32
N TYR A 571 19.22 -2.93 -80.67
CA TYR A 571 18.35 -3.50 -79.61
C TYR A 571 17.28 -2.41 -79.31
N LYS A 572 16.04 -2.55 -79.78
CA LYS A 572 14.90 -3.23 -79.14
C LYS A 572 14.42 -2.58 -77.83
N THR A 573 13.13 -2.21 -77.87
CA THR A 573 12.17 -2.16 -76.74
C THR A 573 12.29 -0.92 -75.84
N GLY A 574 11.26 -0.12 -75.57
CA GLY A 574 9.84 -0.32 -75.84
C GLY A 574 9.08 1.00 -75.78
N HIS A 575 8.01 1.02 -76.55
CA HIS A 575 6.92 1.96 -76.46
C HIS A 575 6.28 1.90 -75.07
N HIS A 576 6.12 3.05 -74.42
CA HIS A 576 4.90 3.37 -73.68
C HIS A 576 4.42 4.76 -74.07
N SER A 577 4.07 4.90 -75.35
CA SER A 577 3.05 5.84 -75.78
C SER A 577 1.76 5.03 -75.95
N PRO A 578 0.74 5.19 -75.09
CA PRO A 578 -0.60 4.78 -75.45
C PRO A 578 -1.12 5.82 -76.45
N ARG A 579 -0.94 5.49 -77.73
CA ARG A 579 -1.75 6.06 -78.81
C ARG A 579 -3.16 5.49 -78.70
N GLY A 580 -4.09 6.32 -78.24
CA GLY A 580 -5.52 6.25 -78.55
C GLY A 580 -6.00 7.71 -78.56
N GLN A 581 -5.89 8.43 -79.68
CA GLN A 581 -6.90 8.43 -80.75
C GLN A 581 -8.33 8.38 -80.23
N THR A 582 -8.90 9.59 -80.09
CA THR A 582 -10.20 9.99 -80.65
C THR A 582 -11.28 8.92 -80.70
N LEU A 583 -12.23 9.03 -79.79
CA LEU A 583 -13.67 8.77 -79.93
C LEU A 583 -14.25 9.19 -78.58
N ASP A 584 -14.63 10.46 -78.42
CA ASP A 584 -15.95 10.97 -78.81
C ASP A 584 -17.07 9.97 -78.45
N SER A 585 -17.82 10.34 -77.42
CA SER A 585 -19.17 9.90 -77.09
C SER A 585 -19.43 8.39 -77.00
N ILE A 586 -19.66 7.90 -75.77
CA ILE A 586 -20.81 7.09 -75.35
C ILE A 586 -20.70 6.86 -73.84
N ASP A 587 -21.64 7.42 -73.08
CA ASP A 587 -21.92 7.03 -71.71
C ASP A 587 -22.12 5.52 -71.60
N PRO A 588 -21.63 4.91 -70.52
CA PRO A 588 -22.57 4.13 -69.74
C PRO A 588 -22.42 4.42 -68.25
N VAL A 589 -23.51 4.91 -67.67
CA VAL A 589 -24.16 4.33 -66.49
C VAL A 589 -23.23 3.42 -65.68
N ALA A 590 -22.43 4.03 -64.81
CA ALA A 590 -21.76 3.34 -63.71
C ALA A 590 -22.36 3.81 -62.39
N ARG A 591 -23.46 3.15 -62.05
CA ARG A 591 -23.71 2.62 -60.70
C ARG A 591 -23.58 3.63 -59.56
N GLY A 592 -24.71 4.22 -59.20
CA GLY A 592 -24.97 4.49 -57.80
C GLY A 592 -24.83 3.20 -56.98
N PRO A 593 -24.47 3.34 -55.71
CA PRO A 593 -25.33 2.90 -54.64
C PRO A 593 -25.99 4.16 -54.13
N SER A 594 -27.29 4.31 -54.41
CA SER A 594 -28.14 5.07 -53.51
C SER A 594 -27.83 4.53 -52.11
N PRO A 595 -27.48 5.37 -51.11
CA PRO A 595 -27.63 4.89 -49.75
C PRO A 595 -29.11 4.59 -49.62
N LEU A 596 -29.43 3.30 -49.56
CA LEU A 596 -30.75 2.87 -49.17
C LEU A 596 -31.09 3.68 -47.93
N SER A 597 -32.17 4.44 -48.06
CA SER A 597 -33.08 4.73 -46.97
C SER A 597 -33.29 3.44 -46.20
N SER A 598 -32.42 3.19 -45.24
CA SER A 598 -32.62 2.22 -44.20
C SER A 598 -33.37 3.02 -43.16
N HIS A 599 -34.69 2.96 -43.31
CA HIS A 599 -35.60 2.95 -42.18
C HIS A 599 -34.99 2.07 -41.07
N ILE A 600 -34.24 2.69 -40.17
CA ILE A 600 -34.23 2.30 -38.77
C ILE A 600 -34.86 3.50 -38.08
N SER A 601 -36.18 3.41 -38.04
CA SER A 601 -37.05 4.13 -37.13
C SER A 601 -36.35 4.38 -35.79
N PRO A 602 -36.40 5.59 -35.21
CA PRO A 602 -36.17 5.77 -33.78
C PRO A 602 -37.40 5.21 -33.04
N GLY A 603 -37.58 3.90 -33.16
CA GLY A 603 -38.55 3.11 -32.44
C GLY A 603 -37.96 2.80 -31.08
N SER A 604 -38.41 3.56 -30.10
CA SER A 604 -38.46 3.23 -28.69
C SER A 604 -38.47 1.71 -28.43
N SER A 605 -37.51 1.25 -27.64
CA SER A 605 -37.60 0.03 -26.83
C SER A 605 -36.57 0.22 -25.70
N THR A 606 -36.91 0.93 -24.63
CA THR A 606 -37.32 0.26 -23.38
C THR A 606 -36.75 -1.15 -23.27
N VAL A 607 -35.47 -1.25 -22.89
CA VAL A 607 -35.06 -2.39 -22.06
C VAL A 607 -35.26 -1.93 -20.63
N SER A 608 -36.44 -2.32 -20.18
CA SER A 608 -36.95 -2.38 -18.82
C SER A 608 -35.87 -2.43 -17.74
N LEU A 609 -36.02 -1.51 -16.78
CA LEU A 609 -36.11 -1.75 -15.34
C LEU A 609 -35.51 -3.07 -14.82
N PRO A 610 -34.78 -2.95 -13.70
CA PRO A 610 -35.24 -3.57 -12.48
C PRO A 610 -35.71 -2.48 -11.51
N SER A 611 -37.02 -2.24 -11.50
CA SER A 611 -37.70 -1.70 -10.33
C SER A 611 -37.69 -2.80 -9.28
N ASN A 612 -36.79 -2.69 -8.31
CA ASN A 612 -36.93 -3.39 -7.05
C ASN A 612 -37.26 -2.35 -5.97
N PHE A 613 -38.55 -2.31 -5.63
CA PHE A 613 -39.12 -2.02 -4.30
C PHE A 613 -38.58 -0.76 -3.58
N LEU A 614 -39.23 0.41 -3.59
CA LEU A 614 -40.49 0.73 -2.90
C LEU A 614 -40.69 -0.01 -1.55
N PHE A 615 -39.97 0.46 -0.55
CA PHE A 615 -40.36 0.58 0.87
C PHE A 615 -39.87 1.99 1.28
N GLU A 616 -40.57 2.87 1.96
CA GLU A 616 -41.91 2.90 2.53
C GLU A 616 -42.24 4.38 2.74
N ALA A 617 -43.48 4.76 2.46
CA ALA A 617 -43.97 6.11 2.66
C ALA A 617 -44.12 6.43 4.15
N HIS A 618 -43.34 7.38 4.65
CA HIS A 618 -43.76 8.19 5.79
C HIS A 618 -44.17 9.57 5.29
N SER A 619 -45.46 9.63 4.97
CA SER A 619 -46.22 10.85 4.79
C SER A 619 -46.04 11.81 5.97
N LEU A 620 -45.78 13.06 5.61
CA LEU A 620 -46.08 14.32 6.30
C LEU A 620 -46.91 14.25 7.60
N PRO A 621 -46.46 14.98 8.62
CA PRO A 621 -47.32 15.77 9.48
C PRO A 621 -47.27 17.24 9.02
N SER A 622 -48.23 17.62 8.16
CA SER A 622 -48.67 19.00 8.02
C SER A 622 -49.87 19.19 8.95
N VAL A 623 -49.67 19.74 10.15
CA VAL A 623 -50.63 20.63 10.86
C VAL A 623 -49.84 21.35 11.96
N LEU A 624 -49.48 22.60 11.73
CA LEU A 624 -49.53 23.68 12.72
C LEU A 624 -49.60 24.99 11.92
N ASP A 625 -50.83 25.30 11.50
CA ASP A 625 -51.25 26.59 10.99
C ASP A 625 -51.74 27.43 12.18
N ILE A 626 -50.93 28.41 12.60
CA ILE A 626 -51.39 29.61 13.29
C ILE A 626 -50.56 30.76 12.72
N ASN A 627 -51.10 31.38 11.67
CA ASN A 627 -50.83 32.77 11.32
C ASN A 627 -51.26 33.73 12.45
N ASP A 628 -50.71 34.93 12.38
CA ASP A 628 -51.04 36.17 13.11
C ASP A 628 -50.29 36.39 14.43
N VAL A 629 -49.25 37.24 14.40
CA VAL A 629 -49.34 38.64 14.85
C VAL A 629 -48.11 39.43 14.34
N ASN A 630 -48.39 40.35 13.43
CA ASN A 630 -47.75 41.66 13.21
C ASN A 630 -46.42 41.95 13.93
N PHE A 631 -45.35 42.01 13.14
CA PHE A 631 -44.41 43.13 13.21
C PHE A 631 -44.51 43.91 11.90
N SER A 632 -45.46 44.85 11.86
CA SER A 632 -45.43 45.99 10.96
C SER A 632 -44.64 47.08 11.65
N ASP A 633 -43.45 47.37 11.14
CA ASP A 633 -42.79 48.66 11.37
C ASP A 633 -42.53 49.32 10.02
N SER A 634 -42.92 50.59 9.98
CA SER A 634 -43.08 51.43 8.80
C SER A 634 -41.77 52.15 8.42
N LEU A 635 -41.79 52.78 7.22
CA LEU A 635 -40.80 53.62 6.52
C LEU A 635 -40.23 52.86 5.29
N SER A 636 -40.29 53.33 4.05
CA SER A 636 -40.60 54.65 3.48
C SER A 636 -40.77 54.56 1.96
N ASP A 637 -41.67 55.40 1.44
CA ASP A 637 -41.63 56.13 0.16
C ASP A 637 -41.67 55.41 -1.20
N CYS A 638 -42.90 55.40 -1.71
CA CYS A 638 -43.27 55.70 -3.08
C CYS A 638 -42.64 57.01 -3.60
N MET A 639 -41.99 56.98 -4.76
CA MET A 639 -42.25 57.94 -5.85
C MET A 639 -41.80 57.34 -7.20
N ASN A 640 -42.70 57.49 -8.17
CA ASN A 640 -42.57 57.26 -9.60
C ASN A 640 -41.20 57.62 -10.18
N ASP A 641 -40.69 56.77 -11.07
CA ASP A 641 -40.43 57.22 -12.43
C ASP A 641 -40.88 56.14 -13.42
N GLN A 642 -41.78 56.58 -14.28
CA GLN A 642 -42.39 55.85 -15.36
C GLN A 642 -41.54 56.06 -16.60
N GLU A 643 -40.69 55.10 -16.94
CA GLU A 643 -40.25 54.91 -18.32
C GLU A 643 -40.41 53.46 -18.74
N GLU A 644 -41.43 53.31 -19.58
CA GLU A 644 -41.79 52.16 -20.37
C GLU A 644 -40.73 51.94 -21.46
N PHE A 645 -39.77 51.04 -21.23
CA PHE A 645 -39.06 50.36 -22.33
C PHE A 645 -39.37 48.86 -22.27
N VAL A 646 -40.47 48.54 -22.96
CA VAL A 646 -40.67 47.41 -23.86
C VAL A 646 -39.62 46.29 -23.75
N SER A 647 -40.11 45.13 -23.31
CA SER A 647 -39.57 43.79 -23.55
C SER A 647 -38.68 43.67 -24.78
N SER A 648 -37.39 43.44 -24.55
CA SER A 648 -36.59 42.59 -25.44
C SER A 648 -36.34 41.30 -24.68
N GLY A 649 -37.11 40.27 -25.03
CA GLY A 649 -37.00 38.95 -24.44
C GLY A 649 -35.55 38.48 -24.49
N SER A 650 -34.99 38.20 -23.31
CA SER A 650 -33.85 37.31 -23.22
C SER A 650 -34.25 36.04 -23.96
N LEU A 651 -33.54 35.73 -25.04
CA LEU A 651 -33.64 34.43 -25.70
C LEU A 651 -33.63 33.34 -24.61
N PRO A 652 -34.40 32.25 -24.78
CA PRO A 652 -34.28 31.10 -23.90
C PRO A 652 -32.88 30.52 -24.13
N THR A 653 -31.95 30.89 -23.26
CA THR A 653 -30.71 30.15 -23.10
C THR A 653 -31.10 28.71 -22.80
N SER A 654 -30.44 27.78 -23.47
CA SER A 654 -30.79 26.36 -23.43
C SER A 654 -31.01 25.88 -21.97
N PRO A 655 -31.91 24.91 -21.73
CA PRO A 655 -32.21 24.41 -20.38
C PRO A 655 -30.96 24.06 -19.57
N LEU A 656 -29.92 23.56 -20.25
CA LEU A 656 -28.60 23.27 -19.69
C LEU A 656 -27.84 24.52 -19.23
N GLY A 657 -27.85 25.59 -20.02
CA GLY A 657 -27.23 26.87 -19.64
C GLY A 657 -27.88 27.48 -18.40
N SER A 658 -29.22 27.45 -18.34
CA SER A 658 -29.97 27.97 -17.18
C SER A 658 -29.80 27.15 -15.90
N ILE A 659 -29.58 25.83 -16.02
CA ILE A 659 -29.26 24.99 -14.86
C ILE A 659 -27.83 25.25 -14.39
N ALA A 660 -26.87 25.35 -15.31
CA ALA A 660 -25.48 25.60 -14.97
C ALA A 660 -25.29 26.97 -14.31
N THR A 661 -25.96 28.02 -14.78
CA THR A 661 -25.91 29.35 -14.15
C THR A 661 -26.54 29.33 -12.76
N ARG A 662 -27.71 28.69 -12.59
CA ARG A 662 -28.35 28.54 -11.27
C ARG A 662 -27.48 27.75 -10.28
N PHE A 663 -26.83 26.68 -10.75
CA PHE A 663 -25.92 25.90 -9.92
C PHE A 663 -24.69 26.71 -9.51
N LEU A 664 -24.11 27.49 -10.43
CA LEU A 664 -22.99 28.39 -10.13
C LEU A 664 -23.38 29.47 -9.12
N GLU A 665 -24.54 30.11 -9.28
CA GLU A 665 -25.06 31.10 -8.32
C GLU A 665 -25.35 30.48 -6.95
N GLU A 666 -25.94 29.28 -6.91
CA GLU A 666 -26.20 28.57 -5.65
C GLU A 666 -24.90 28.12 -4.97
N GLU A 667 -23.89 27.71 -5.75
CA GLU A 667 -22.58 27.30 -5.24
C GLU A 667 -21.76 28.51 -4.77
N GLU A 668 -21.85 29.65 -5.45
CA GLU A 668 -21.25 30.91 -5.02
C GLU A 668 -21.88 31.38 -3.70
N LEU A 669 -23.21 31.27 -3.55
CA LEU A 669 -23.91 31.57 -2.30
C LEU A 669 -23.55 30.58 -1.18
N ARG A 670 -23.43 29.29 -1.48
CA ARG A 670 -22.95 28.27 -0.51
C ARG A 670 -21.52 28.56 -0.06
N SER A 671 -20.64 28.89 -0.99
CA SER A 671 -19.24 29.24 -0.71
C SER A 671 -19.15 30.50 0.17
N HIS A 672 -19.93 31.54 -0.14
CA HIS A 672 -20.02 32.74 0.69
C HIS A 672 -20.51 32.44 2.11
N HIS A 673 -21.55 31.61 2.26
CA HIS A 673 -22.07 31.22 3.57
C HIS A 673 -21.06 30.41 4.40
N ILE A 674 -20.27 29.55 3.76
CA ILE A 674 -19.20 28.79 4.42
C ILE A 674 -18.08 29.73 4.87
N LEU A 675 -17.69 30.69 4.03
CA LEU A 675 -16.69 31.71 4.38
C LEU A 675 -17.16 32.58 5.56
N GLU A 676 -18.40 33.08 5.54
CA GLU A 676 -18.96 33.83 6.67
C GLU A 676 -18.96 33.02 7.97
N ARG A 677 -19.29 31.73 7.91
CA ARG A 677 -19.21 30.84 9.08
C ARG A 677 -17.79 30.63 9.59
N LEU A 678 -16.83 30.47 8.68
CA LEU A 678 -15.42 30.33 9.03
C LEU A 678 -14.89 31.60 9.68
N ASP A 679 -15.20 32.76 9.11
CA ASP A 679 -14.80 34.06 9.66
C ASP A 679 -15.41 34.30 11.04
N ALA A 680 -16.71 34.01 11.21
CA ALA A 680 -17.36 34.08 12.52
C ALA A 680 -16.71 33.14 13.55
N HIS A 681 -16.31 31.93 13.13
CA HIS A 681 -15.65 30.98 14.02
C HIS A 681 -14.23 31.43 14.39
N ILE A 682 -13.47 31.99 13.45
CA ILE A 682 -12.14 32.57 13.68
C ILE A 682 -12.23 33.73 14.68
N GLU A 683 -13.23 34.61 14.53
CA GLU A 683 -13.43 35.73 15.47
C GLU A 683 -13.86 35.25 16.87
N GLU A 684 -14.66 34.19 16.97
CA GLU A 684 -14.96 33.52 18.26
C GLU A 684 -13.69 32.98 18.92
N LEU A 685 -12.86 32.28 18.13
CA LEU A 685 -11.61 31.69 18.62
C LEU A 685 -10.63 32.75 19.11
N LYS A 686 -10.51 33.86 18.35
CA LYS A 686 -9.69 35.01 18.76
C LYS A 686 -10.20 35.60 20.07
N ARG A 687 -11.52 35.79 20.21
CA ARG A 687 -12.14 36.37 21.41
C ARG A 687 -11.95 35.49 22.65
N GLU A 688 -12.11 34.17 22.52
CA GLU A 688 -11.87 33.24 23.63
C GLU A 688 -10.37 33.15 23.96
N SER A 689 -9.49 33.21 22.96
CA SER A 689 -8.04 33.28 23.20
C SER A 689 -7.66 34.57 23.96
N GLU A 690 -8.24 35.71 23.57
CA GLU A 690 -7.98 36.99 24.22
C GLU A 690 -8.52 37.01 25.65
N LYS A 691 -9.72 36.46 25.87
CA LYS A 691 -10.29 36.29 27.20
C LYS A 691 -9.44 35.38 28.08
N THR A 692 -8.92 34.28 27.53
CA THR A 692 -7.99 33.38 28.20
C THR A 692 -6.70 34.12 28.58
N VAL A 693 -6.11 34.85 27.63
CA VAL A 693 -4.90 35.67 27.89
C VAL A 693 -5.17 36.71 28.98
N ARG A 694 -6.30 37.43 28.93
CA ARG A 694 -6.67 38.41 29.97
C ARG A 694 -6.86 37.75 31.34
N GLN A 695 -7.43 36.55 31.43
CA GLN A 695 -7.54 35.80 32.69
C GLN A 695 -6.17 35.48 33.29
N PHE A 696 -5.20 35.07 32.47
CA PHE A 696 -3.84 34.81 32.94
C PHE A 696 -3.04 36.08 33.26
N THR A 697 -3.25 37.16 32.51
CA THR A 697 -2.59 38.45 32.79
C THR A 697 -3.13 39.12 34.06
N ALA A 698 -4.42 38.95 34.39
CA ALA A 698 -5.00 39.50 35.63
C ALA A 698 -4.60 38.72 36.90
N LEU A 699 -3.98 37.54 36.76
CA LEU A 699 -3.43 36.74 37.85
C LEU A 699 -1.97 37.10 38.20
N VAL A 700 -1.38 38.07 37.48
CA VAL A 700 -0.06 38.67 37.73
C VAL A 700 -0.25 40.10 38.18
#